data_AF-A0A671TA38-F1
#
_entry.id   AF-A0A671TA38-F1
#
_cell.length_a   1.000
_cell.length_b   1.000
_cell.length_c   1.000
_cell.angle_alpha   90.00
_cell.angle_beta   90.00
_cell.angle_gamma   90.00
#
_symmetry.space_group_name_H-M   'P 1'
#
loop_
_entity.id
_entity.type
_entity.pdbx_description
1 polymer ?
#
loop_
_entity_poly.entity_id
_entity_poly.type
_entity_poly.pdbx_seq_one_letter_code
_entity_poly.pdbx_strand_id
1 'polypeptide(L)'
;MIPVNEFRSITSEQNPQFRVLKPWWDVLSEYLGIAMLMMGVFGCTLQVSSVCHRDIMTFTPDLPRVQTQVSRIQHFVFGRKNGLDIHQYEFVNHFCYERAVHWYGKYFPYLVVIHSMIFMVASSFWFKFPGTSSKIELFVIILGKCFDSPWTTRAISKVYEERREERMVVWRKNTMTKSAADNNDDIVSLIRSSIKSGSDQKPSEATASLLDKKEGEQAKALFEKVRKFRTHVEEADLLYFMYVLQTALKVFKFALITVYSVALVPNIQIMVMCSVPPDLTGFSAFCSYCYICFVGVYGLLCIYSLFHRFHRPLKEYSFEAVRMETGINDIPDVKNDFAFLLHLSDQYDALYSKRFAVFLSEVSECRLRQLNLNHEWTADKLRARLTRNAAERLELPLFLLPGLPDTVFEISEVESLKLELISNVTVPGTVSQLTALQEIVLIHSPAKLQLAALSHLRENLKVLRLGFEGPEQVPLWMYTLQSLEELHLSGALSAELSRSPALDSLRDLKNLRVLTLRCKLTKIPPSIVDVSSQLQRLCVHNEGTRLQVYNSLKKLVNLSALELTGCGLERIPSAVFSLSLLQELDLRENRLSTVEEILSLQHCRRLTVLRLRHNDISCVAEHISKLRALETLDLSWNKIRSLPPRLCYCTKLRHLDLSHNQLASLPSEIGVLQCLQFLSVAFNSLESLPEELFSCKRLQVLALGNNSISSLSPRVGNLAQLVRLELKGNRLESLPAELADCLSLRLAAVIVEDGLTDLLPPDVKDRMKLACPTFLSDL
;
A
#
# COMPACT_ATOMS: atom_id res chain seq x y z
N MET A 1 -17.10 -36.25 54.82
CA MET A 1 -15.71 -36.21 54.31
C MET A 1 -15.79 -35.63 52.91
N ILE A 2 -15.33 -34.39 52.68
CA ILE A 2 -15.33 -33.80 51.32
C ILE A 2 -14.02 -34.23 50.65
N PRO A 3 -14.05 -34.91 49.49
CA PRO A 3 -12.84 -35.34 48.83
C PRO A 3 -12.09 -34.13 48.26
N VAL A 4 -10.80 -34.02 48.60
CA VAL A 4 -9.87 -32.98 48.10
C VAL A 4 -9.91 -32.80 46.57
N ASN A 5 -10.19 -33.89 45.85
CA ASN A 5 -10.32 -33.88 44.39
C ASN A 5 -11.43 -32.96 43.86
N GLU A 6 -12.49 -32.67 44.62
CA GLU A 6 -13.53 -31.72 44.22
C GLU A 6 -13.03 -30.27 44.24
N PHE A 7 -12.16 -29.89 45.18
CA PHE A 7 -11.54 -28.55 45.17
C PHE A 7 -10.54 -28.36 44.01
N ARG A 8 -10.02 -29.47 43.46
CA ARG A 8 -9.20 -29.44 42.25
C ARG A 8 -10.01 -28.97 41.04
N SER A 9 -11.29 -29.37 40.91
CA SER A 9 -12.14 -28.96 39.77
C SER A 9 -12.40 -27.45 39.75
N ILE A 10 -12.67 -26.86 40.92
CA ILE A 10 -12.87 -25.41 41.12
C ILE A 10 -11.67 -24.59 40.62
N THR A 11 -10.47 -25.17 40.68
CA THR A 11 -9.22 -24.53 40.23
C THR A 11 -8.82 -24.94 38.80
N SER A 12 -9.24 -26.12 38.33
CA SER A 12 -8.81 -26.69 37.03
C SER A 12 -9.70 -26.37 35.84
N GLU A 13 -10.86 -25.72 36.01
CA GLU A 13 -11.60 -25.06 34.92
C GLU A 13 -10.91 -23.78 34.43
N GLN A 14 -9.62 -23.88 34.13
CA GLN A 14 -8.83 -22.85 33.46
C GLN A 14 -8.31 -23.47 32.17
N ASN A 15 -8.81 -23.01 31.02
CA ASN A 15 -8.34 -23.47 29.72
C ASN A 15 -6.80 -23.42 29.66
N PRO A 16 -6.12 -24.45 29.12
CA PRO A 16 -4.66 -24.50 29.08
C PRO A 16 -4.05 -23.30 28.32
N GLN A 17 -4.83 -22.68 27.44
CA GLN A 17 -4.49 -21.48 26.69
C GLN A 17 -4.23 -20.24 27.58
N PHE A 18 -4.87 -20.12 28.76
CA PHE A 18 -4.65 -18.96 29.65
C PHE A 18 -3.31 -19.00 30.41
N ARG A 19 -2.54 -20.10 30.33
CA ARG A 19 -1.23 -20.21 30.98
C ARG A 19 -0.23 -19.15 30.51
N VAL A 20 -0.34 -18.71 29.25
CA VAL A 20 0.55 -17.70 28.63
C VAL A 20 0.46 -16.33 29.32
N LEU A 21 -0.60 -16.07 30.10
CA LEU A 21 -0.81 -14.82 30.85
C LEU A 21 -0.48 -14.93 32.34
N LYS A 22 0.11 -16.05 32.79
CA LYS A 22 0.40 -16.30 34.21
C LYS A 22 1.91 -16.31 34.49
N PRO A 23 2.44 -15.23 35.11
CA PRO A 23 3.81 -15.22 35.62
C PRO A 23 4.01 -16.23 36.76
N TRP A 24 5.28 -16.54 37.05
CA TRP A 24 5.67 -17.54 38.05
C TRP A 24 5.11 -17.27 39.46
N TRP A 25 4.93 -16.00 39.85
CA TRP A 25 4.38 -15.64 41.17
C TRP A 25 2.90 -15.98 41.31
N ASP A 26 2.11 -15.84 40.24
CA ASP A 26 0.67 -16.16 40.28
C ASP A 26 0.49 -17.68 40.34
N VAL A 27 1.27 -18.43 39.55
CA VAL A 27 1.32 -19.90 39.58
C VAL A 27 1.69 -20.39 40.98
N LEU A 28 2.72 -19.81 41.60
CA LEU A 28 3.12 -20.15 42.97
C LEU A 28 2.03 -19.79 44.00
N SER A 29 1.33 -18.67 43.82
CA SER A 29 0.22 -18.27 44.70
C SER A 29 -0.97 -19.23 44.66
N GLU A 30 -1.26 -19.83 43.50
CA GLU A 30 -2.32 -20.85 43.36
C GLU A 30 -1.96 -22.15 44.09
N TYR A 31 -0.73 -22.66 43.91
CA TYR A 31 -0.26 -23.83 44.66
C TYR A 31 -0.24 -23.59 46.17
N LEU A 32 0.15 -22.39 46.60
CA LEU A 32 0.19 -22.02 48.01
C LEU A 32 -1.22 -21.89 48.60
N GLY A 33 -2.17 -21.35 47.84
CA GLY A 33 -3.60 -21.34 48.20
C GLY A 33 -4.21 -22.73 48.35
N ILE A 34 -3.88 -23.66 47.44
CA ILE A 34 -4.27 -25.08 47.55
C ILE A 34 -3.66 -25.71 48.81
N ALA A 35 -2.39 -25.46 49.11
CA ALA A 35 -1.73 -25.98 50.31
C ALA A 35 -2.36 -25.43 51.61
N MET A 36 -2.72 -24.14 51.64
CA MET A 36 -3.45 -23.54 52.77
C MET A 36 -4.85 -24.15 52.95
N LEU A 37 -5.58 -24.37 51.85
CA LEU A 37 -6.89 -25.04 51.87
C LEU A 37 -6.76 -26.48 52.39
N MET A 38 -5.73 -27.21 51.96
CA MET A 38 -5.42 -28.56 52.45
C MET A 38 -5.17 -28.59 53.96
N MET A 39 -4.39 -27.66 54.50
CA MET A 39 -4.18 -27.54 55.94
C MET A 39 -5.48 -27.20 56.69
N GLY A 40 -6.33 -26.35 56.12
CA GLY A 40 -7.65 -26.02 56.68
C GLY A 40 -8.57 -27.23 56.76
N VAL A 41 -8.73 -27.96 55.65
CA VAL A 41 -9.55 -29.18 55.59
C VAL A 41 -9.02 -30.25 56.53
N PHE A 42 -7.70 -30.47 56.57
CA PHE A 42 -7.07 -31.42 57.50
C PHE A 42 -7.31 -31.02 58.97
N GLY A 43 -7.15 -29.73 59.30
CA GLY A 43 -7.47 -29.19 60.62
C GLY A 43 -8.94 -29.39 61.00
N CYS A 44 -9.88 -29.16 60.08
CA CYS A 44 -11.30 -29.42 60.31
C CYS A 44 -11.56 -30.91 60.56
N THR A 45 -10.92 -31.81 59.79
CA THR A 45 -11.09 -33.26 60.01
C THR A 45 -10.54 -33.70 61.36
N LEU A 46 -9.36 -33.21 61.77
CA LEU A 46 -8.78 -33.51 63.08
C LEU A 46 -9.68 -33.01 64.21
N GLN A 47 -10.19 -31.78 64.11
CA GLN A 47 -11.08 -31.19 65.11
C GLN A 47 -12.38 -32.00 65.27
N VAL A 48 -13.00 -32.40 64.16
CA VAL A 48 -14.24 -33.21 64.19
C VAL A 48 -13.95 -34.63 64.71
N SER A 49 -12.81 -35.24 64.37
CA SER A 49 -12.47 -36.58 64.85
C SER A 49 -12.02 -36.63 66.32
N SER A 50 -11.27 -35.62 66.79
CA SER A 50 -10.75 -35.59 68.17
C SER A 50 -11.85 -35.36 69.21
N VAL A 51 -12.96 -34.72 68.83
CA VAL A 51 -14.16 -34.61 69.67
C VAL A 51 -14.88 -35.98 69.82
N CYS A 52 -14.60 -36.95 68.93
CA CYS A 52 -15.21 -38.28 68.94
C CYS A 52 -14.37 -39.38 69.61
N HIS A 53 -13.26 -39.07 70.30
CA HIS A 53 -12.57 -40.03 71.17
C HIS A 53 -12.69 -39.62 72.64
N ARG A 54 -13.60 -40.30 73.34
CA ARG A 54 -13.71 -40.27 74.81
C ARG A 54 -12.61 -41.14 75.42
N ASP A 55 -11.43 -40.60 75.65
CA ASP A 55 -10.44 -41.26 76.49
C ASP A 55 -10.67 -40.94 77.98
N ILE A 56 -10.86 -42.01 78.76
CA ILE A 56 -11.09 -41.98 80.21
C ILE A 56 -9.73 -41.81 80.90
N MET A 57 -9.54 -40.76 81.71
CA MET A 57 -8.38 -40.69 82.63
C MET A 57 -8.69 -40.12 84.02
N THR A 58 -7.84 -40.55 84.95
CA THR A 58 -7.96 -40.46 86.42
C THR A 58 -7.23 -39.25 87.01
N PHE A 59 -7.73 -38.73 88.12
CA PHE A 59 -7.26 -37.51 88.80
C PHE A 59 -6.45 -37.81 90.09
N THR A 60 -5.52 -36.92 90.47
CA THR A 60 -4.88 -36.95 91.81
C THR A 60 -4.60 -35.54 92.39
N PRO A 61 -5.29 -35.09 93.45
CA PRO A 61 -4.92 -33.87 94.19
C PRO A 61 -3.77 -34.03 95.20
N ASP A 62 -3.15 -32.89 95.55
CA ASP A 62 -1.94 -32.75 96.38
C ASP A 62 -2.04 -33.17 97.86
N LEU A 63 -0.87 -33.26 98.50
CA LEU A 63 -0.68 -33.52 99.93
C LEU A 63 -0.25 -32.23 100.69
N PRO A 64 -0.73 -31.96 101.92
CA PRO A 64 -0.20 -30.87 102.74
C PRO A 64 1.14 -31.26 103.42
N ARG A 65 1.95 -30.24 103.74
CA ARG A 65 3.25 -30.37 104.42
C ARG A 65 3.14 -31.08 105.78
N VAL A 66 3.98 -32.10 106.00
CA VAL A 66 4.44 -32.55 107.33
C VAL A 66 5.96 -32.71 107.29
N GLN A 67 6.64 -32.34 108.37
CA GLN A 67 8.10 -32.38 108.47
C GLN A 67 8.65 -33.75 108.92
N THR A 68 9.92 -33.96 108.57
CA THR A 68 10.94 -34.81 109.24
C THR A 68 10.93 -36.35 109.14
N GLN A 69 12.11 -36.83 108.75
CA GLN A 69 12.80 -38.10 109.07
C GLN A 69 12.45 -39.43 108.35
N VAL A 70 13.31 -39.74 107.38
CA VAL A 70 14.03 -41.01 107.13
C VAL A 70 13.29 -42.33 107.46
N SER A 71 12.75 -42.98 106.43
CA SER A 71 13.02 -44.40 106.14
C SER A 71 12.46 -44.79 104.76
N ARG A 72 13.09 -45.77 104.09
CA ARG A 72 12.66 -46.24 102.75
C ARG A 72 11.37 -47.06 102.88
N ILE A 73 10.27 -46.58 102.28
CA ILE A 73 9.06 -47.37 102.02
C ILE A 73 8.63 -47.15 100.57
N GLN A 74 8.51 -48.23 99.80
CA GLN A 74 7.99 -48.20 98.43
C GLN A 74 6.52 -47.77 98.44
N HIS A 75 6.21 -46.60 97.87
CA HIS A 75 4.84 -46.19 97.64
C HIS A 75 4.30 -46.87 96.37
N PHE A 76 3.33 -47.77 96.54
CA PHE A 76 2.49 -48.23 95.44
C PHE A 76 1.58 -47.09 94.99
N VAL A 77 1.63 -46.73 93.70
CA VAL A 77 0.74 -45.72 93.12
C VAL A 77 -0.65 -46.34 92.91
N PHE A 78 -1.56 -46.10 93.86
CA PHE A 78 -2.98 -46.37 93.66
C PHE A 78 -3.64 -45.22 92.88
N GLY A 79 -4.30 -45.55 91.77
CA GLY A 79 -5.20 -44.60 91.10
C GLY A 79 -6.38 -44.24 92.01
N ARG A 80 -6.66 -42.95 92.18
CA ARG A 80 -7.81 -42.49 92.98
C ARG A 80 -9.13 -42.80 92.27
N LYS A 81 -10.11 -43.28 93.04
CA LYS A 81 -11.51 -43.36 92.63
C LYS A 81 -12.23 -42.10 93.09
N ASN A 82 -12.63 -41.25 92.16
CA ASN A 82 -13.25 -39.96 92.49
C ASN A 82 -14.76 -40.04 92.75
N GLY A 83 -15.40 -41.18 92.48
CA GLY A 83 -16.84 -41.37 92.68
C GLY A 83 -17.74 -40.65 91.66
N LEU A 84 -17.17 -39.91 90.70
CA LEU A 84 -17.89 -39.34 89.57
C LEU A 84 -18.23 -40.41 88.52
N ASP A 85 -19.41 -40.28 87.92
CA ASP A 85 -19.85 -41.09 86.80
C ASP A 85 -19.27 -40.58 85.47
N ILE A 86 -19.14 -41.47 84.47
CA ILE A 86 -18.55 -41.15 83.16
C ILE A 86 -19.33 -40.05 82.42
N HIS A 87 -20.65 -39.99 82.60
CA HIS A 87 -21.49 -38.92 82.06
C HIS A 87 -21.22 -37.55 82.71
N GLN A 88 -20.80 -37.52 83.97
CA GLN A 88 -20.43 -36.27 84.64
C GLN A 88 -19.08 -35.75 84.14
N TYR A 89 -18.12 -36.64 83.88
CA TYR A 89 -16.86 -36.28 83.23
C TYR A 89 -17.07 -35.71 81.83
N GLU A 90 -17.95 -36.31 81.03
CA GLU A 90 -18.29 -35.79 79.70
C GLU A 90 -18.96 -34.41 79.77
N PHE A 91 -19.91 -34.22 80.70
CA PHE A 91 -20.55 -32.92 80.91
C PHE A 91 -19.55 -31.84 81.35
N VAL A 92 -18.65 -32.15 82.29
CA VAL A 92 -17.60 -31.22 82.73
C VAL A 92 -16.65 -30.89 81.58
N ASN A 93 -16.25 -31.88 80.77
CA ASN A 93 -15.40 -31.64 79.60
C ASN A 93 -16.09 -30.74 78.57
N HIS A 94 -17.36 -30.99 78.25
CA HIS A 94 -18.16 -30.13 77.36
C HIS A 94 -18.33 -28.70 77.93
N PHE A 95 -18.55 -28.55 79.23
CA PHE A 95 -18.70 -27.25 79.89
C PHE A 95 -17.39 -26.45 79.91
N CYS A 96 -16.26 -27.12 80.21
CA CYS A 96 -14.93 -26.53 80.14
C CYS A 96 -14.54 -26.19 78.70
N TYR A 97 -14.84 -27.06 77.74
CA TYR A 97 -14.66 -26.77 76.31
C TYR A 97 -15.45 -25.52 75.92
N GLU A 98 -16.72 -25.41 76.32
CA GLU A 98 -17.54 -24.27 75.93
C GLU A 98 -17.08 -22.95 76.55
N ARG A 99 -16.80 -22.92 77.85
CA ARG A 99 -16.47 -21.67 78.57
C ARG A 99 -14.99 -21.30 78.62
N ALA A 100 -14.08 -22.26 78.68
CA ALA A 100 -12.66 -21.99 78.94
C ALA A 100 -11.84 -21.89 77.64
N VAL A 101 -12.11 -22.74 76.64
CA VAL A 101 -11.34 -22.74 75.39
C VAL A 101 -11.66 -21.51 74.56
N HIS A 102 -10.63 -20.69 74.30
CA HIS A 102 -10.76 -19.46 73.52
C HIS A 102 -11.31 -19.74 72.12
N TRP A 103 -12.31 -18.94 71.68
CA TRP A 103 -13.04 -19.14 70.43
C TRP A 103 -12.12 -19.28 69.20
N TYR A 104 -11.00 -18.54 69.18
CA TYR A 104 -10.02 -18.61 68.10
C TYR A 104 -9.49 -20.02 67.89
N GLY A 105 -9.17 -20.77 68.96
CA GLY A 105 -8.73 -22.16 68.86
C GLY A 105 -9.83 -23.10 68.36
N LYS A 106 -11.09 -22.88 68.78
CA LYS A 106 -12.25 -23.66 68.31
C LYS A 106 -12.56 -23.45 66.83
N TYR A 107 -12.35 -22.25 66.29
CA TYR A 107 -12.75 -21.92 64.93
C TYR A 107 -11.58 -21.76 63.95
N PHE A 108 -10.33 -21.95 64.40
CA PHE A 108 -9.13 -21.76 63.59
C PHE A 108 -9.15 -22.52 62.24
N PRO A 109 -9.44 -23.84 62.17
CA PRO A 109 -9.45 -24.54 60.88
C PRO A 109 -10.53 -24.04 59.90
N TYR A 110 -11.71 -23.67 60.42
CA TYR A 110 -12.78 -23.08 59.61
C TYR A 110 -12.38 -21.70 59.08
N LEU A 111 -11.72 -20.87 59.90
CA LEU A 111 -11.15 -19.60 59.46
C LEU A 111 -10.08 -19.80 58.38
N VAL A 112 -9.20 -20.81 58.52
CA VAL A 112 -8.20 -21.16 57.50
C VAL A 112 -8.86 -21.49 56.16
N VAL A 113 -9.93 -22.29 56.16
CA VAL A 113 -10.69 -22.62 54.93
C VAL A 113 -11.31 -21.35 54.31
N ILE A 114 -12.00 -20.53 55.10
CA ILE A 114 -12.64 -19.28 54.64
C ILE A 114 -11.60 -18.33 54.01
N HIS A 115 -10.46 -18.09 54.67
CA HIS A 115 -9.40 -17.24 54.14
C HIS A 115 -8.77 -17.80 52.86
N SER A 116 -8.57 -19.12 52.80
CA SER A 116 -8.02 -19.79 51.60
C SER A 116 -8.98 -19.67 50.41
N MET A 117 -10.29 -19.85 50.61
CA MET A 117 -11.30 -19.64 49.58
C MET A 117 -11.35 -18.18 49.11
N ILE A 118 -11.27 -17.21 50.03
CA ILE A 118 -11.21 -15.78 49.67
C ILE A 118 -9.98 -15.48 48.79
N PHE A 119 -8.80 -16.00 49.13
CA PHE A 119 -7.60 -15.82 48.32
C PHE A 119 -7.70 -16.49 46.93
N MET A 120 -8.28 -17.68 46.84
CA MET A 120 -8.48 -18.37 45.55
C MET A 120 -9.46 -17.63 44.64
N VAL A 121 -10.62 -17.20 45.17
CA VAL A 121 -11.62 -16.42 44.42
C VAL A 121 -11.04 -15.07 43.99
N ALA A 122 -10.36 -14.35 44.87
CA ALA A 122 -9.69 -13.09 44.56
C ALA A 122 -8.53 -13.24 43.55
N SER A 123 -8.00 -14.44 43.34
CA SER A 123 -6.98 -14.70 42.31
C SER A 123 -7.59 -14.95 40.92
N SER A 124 -8.80 -15.52 40.87
CA SER A 124 -9.46 -15.90 39.61
C SER A 124 -10.47 -14.85 39.10
N PHE A 125 -10.79 -13.83 39.90
CA PHE A 125 -11.88 -12.89 39.62
C PHE A 125 -11.72 -12.15 38.27
N TRP A 126 -10.54 -11.60 37.98
CA TRP A 126 -10.30 -10.86 36.75
C TRP A 126 -10.34 -11.72 35.47
N PHE A 127 -10.09 -13.03 35.58
CA PHE A 127 -10.23 -13.97 34.46
C PHE A 127 -11.70 -14.32 34.17
N LYS A 128 -12.55 -14.44 35.20
CA LYS A 128 -13.96 -14.87 35.05
C LYS A 128 -14.96 -13.70 34.87
N PHE A 129 -14.55 -12.46 35.09
CA PHE A 129 -15.44 -11.30 34.95
C PHE A 129 -15.75 -11.00 33.46
N PRO A 130 -17.02 -10.90 33.04
CA PRO A 130 -17.37 -10.82 31.61
C PRO A 130 -16.73 -9.67 30.84
N GLY A 131 -16.58 -8.49 31.47
CA GLY A 131 -16.00 -7.29 30.84
C GLY A 131 -14.49 -7.39 30.56
N THR A 132 -13.77 -8.28 31.24
CA THR A 132 -12.33 -8.55 31.01
C THR A 132 -12.10 -9.86 30.28
N SER A 133 -12.86 -10.92 30.61
CA SER A 133 -12.72 -12.27 30.04
C SER A 133 -12.74 -12.26 28.50
N SER A 134 -13.69 -11.56 27.89
CA SER A 134 -13.80 -11.46 26.42
C SER A 134 -12.56 -10.86 25.75
N LYS A 135 -11.92 -9.87 26.39
CA LYS A 135 -10.66 -9.28 25.89
C LYS A 135 -9.48 -10.22 26.05
N ILE A 136 -9.42 -10.96 27.16
CA ILE A 136 -8.39 -11.94 27.48
C ILE A 136 -8.46 -13.12 26.49
N GLU A 137 -9.65 -13.67 26.26
CA GLU A 137 -9.88 -14.75 25.30
C GLU A 137 -9.48 -14.34 23.89
N LEU A 138 -9.93 -13.17 23.44
CA LEU A 138 -9.59 -12.66 22.11
C LEU A 138 -8.09 -12.39 21.97
N PHE A 139 -7.42 -11.86 23.01
CA PHE A 139 -5.97 -11.70 23.03
C PHE A 139 -5.26 -13.04 22.86
N VAL A 140 -5.61 -14.04 23.68
CA VAL A 140 -4.95 -15.36 23.67
C VAL A 140 -5.17 -16.10 22.34
N ILE A 141 -6.37 -16.00 21.75
CA ILE A 141 -6.67 -16.57 20.42
C ILE A 141 -5.84 -15.90 19.32
N ILE A 142 -5.68 -14.57 19.36
CA ILE A 142 -4.85 -13.85 18.39
C ILE A 142 -3.38 -14.19 18.61
N LEU A 143 -2.89 -14.18 19.86
CA LEU A 143 -1.50 -14.44 20.21
C LEU A 143 -1.06 -15.85 19.78
N GLY A 144 -1.91 -16.87 19.99
CA GLY A 144 -1.69 -18.23 19.48
C GLY A 144 -1.60 -18.26 17.96
N LYS A 145 -2.54 -17.62 17.25
CA LYS A 145 -2.51 -17.55 15.77
C LYS A 145 -1.31 -16.79 15.22
N CYS A 146 -0.84 -15.76 15.92
CA CYS A 146 0.40 -15.05 15.59
C CYS A 146 1.62 -15.95 15.80
N PHE A 147 1.61 -16.81 16.82
CA PHE A 147 2.68 -17.76 17.08
C PHE A 147 2.71 -18.90 16.05
N ASP A 148 1.56 -19.45 15.69
CA ASP A 148 1.43 -20.56 14.73
C ASP A 148 1.70 -20.14 13.27
N SER A 149 1.62 -18.85 12.94
CA SER A 149 1.74 -18.37 11.56
C SER A 149 3.17 -18.51 11.01
N PRO A 150 3.39 -19.28 9.90
CA PRO A 150 4.72 -19.47 9.32
C PRO A 150 5.33 -18.15 8.79
N TRP A 151 4.50 -17.16 8.48
CA TRP A 151 4.92 -15.82 8.07
C TRP A 151 5.88 -15.16 9.07
N THR A 152 5.68 -15.30 10.39
CA THR A 152 6.54 -14.63 11.37
C THR A 152 7.97 -15.13 11.31
N THR A 153 8.14 -16.44 11.18
CA THR A 153 9.46 -17.09 11.11
C THR A 153 10.21 -16.61 9.87
N ARG A 154 9.53 -16.53 8.73
CA ARG A 154 10.09 -16.04 7.46
C ARG A 154 10.40 -14.54 7.47
N ALA A 155 9.54 -13.72 8.08
CA ALA A 155 9.78 -12.29 8.22
C ALA A 155 11.04 -12.03 9.07
N ILE A 156 11.20 -12.75 10.19
CA ILE A 156 12.37 -12.65 11.07
C ILE A 156 13.63 -13.19 10.37
N SER A 157 13.56 -14.33 9.68
CA SER A 157 14.74 -14.90 8.99
C SER A 157 15.24 -13.98 7.88
N LYS A 158 14.35 -13.40 7.07
CA LYS A 158 14.73 -12.52 5.97
C LYS A 158 15.42 -11.23 6.45
N VAL A 159 14.95 -10.61 7.54
CA VAL A 159 15.63 -9.42 8.08
C VAL A 159 16.98 -9.79 8.72
N TYR A 160 17.12 -11.01 9.26
CA TYR A 160 18.41 -11.50 9.72
C TYR A 160 19.42 -11.70 8.57
N GLU A 161 18.97 -12.16 7.41
CA GLU A 161 19.77 -12.26 6.18
C GLU A 161 20.16 -10.87 5.65
N GLU A 162 19.19 -9.97 5.46
CA GLU A 162 19.42 -8.57 5.03
C GLU A 162 20.47 -7.89 5.93
N ARG A 163 20.35 -8.03 7.26
CA ARG A 163 21.29 -7.45 8.23
C ARG A 163 22.66 -8.16 8.25
N ARG A 164 22.74 -9.44 7.86
CA ARG A 164 24.01 -10.16 7.69
C ARG A 164 24.75 -9.64 6.46
N GLU A 165 24.04 -9.40 5.36
CA GLU A 165 24.61 -8.78 4.15
C GLU A 165 25.08 -7.36 4.44
N GLU A 166 24.28 -6.51 5.07
CA GLU A 166 24.68 -5.16 5.52
C GLU A 166 25.95 -5.21 6.38
N ARG A 167 26.02 -6.11 7.37
CA ARG A 167 27.22 -6.28 8.21
C ARG A 167 28.43 -6.74 7.40
N MET A 168 28.27 -7.62 6.40
CA MET A 168 29.37 -8.01 5.51
C MET A 168 29.82 -6.87 4.59
N VAL A 169 28.89 -6.04 4.09
CA VAL A 169 29.20 -4.85 3.29
C VAL A 169 29.93 -3.80 4.13
N VAL A 170 29.44 -3.51 5.34
CA VAL A 170 30.10 -2.58 6.28
C VAL A 170 31.45 -3.13 6.73
N TRP A 171 31.59 -4.43 6.98
CA TRP A 171 32.86 -5.06 7.33
C TRP A 171 33.87 -4.99 6.17
N ARG A 172 33.44 -5.23 4.92
CA ARG A 172 34.27 -5.03 3.72
C ARG A 172 34.68 -3.57 3.54
N LYS A 173 33.76 -2.62 3.77
CA LYS A 173 34.04 -1.17 3.71
C LYS A 173 35.07 -0.77 4.78
N ASN A 174 34.90 -1.27 6.01
CA ASN A 174 35.80 -0.98 7.13
C ASN A 174 37.16 -1.67 7.03
N THR A 175 37.26 -2.83 6.36
CA THR A 175 38.56 -3.47 6.06
C THR A 175 39.29 -2.74 4.94
N MET A 176 38.60 -2.30 3.88
CA MET A 176 39.22 -1.48 2.82
C MET A 176 39.66 -0.09 3.31
N THR A 177 38.94 0.56 4.23
CA THR A 177 39.41 1.81 4.86
C THR A 177 40.58 1.61 5.83
N LYS A 178 40.95 0.36 6.16
CA LYS A 178 42.11 0.06 7.03
C LYS A 178 43.38 -0.31 6.25
N SER A 179 43.28 -0.44 4.93
CA SER A 179 44.39 -0.80 4.03
C SER A 179 44.74 0.27 2.99
N ALA A 180 44.06 1.41 3.00
CA ALA A 180 44.27 2.50 2.05
C ALA A 180 44.59 3.81 2.79
N ALA A 181 45.87 3.99 3.09
CA ALA A 181 46.46 5.25 3.55
C ALA A 181 47.56 5.71 2.58
N ASP A 182 47.30 5.62 1.28
CA ASP A 182 47.87 6.51 0.25
C ASP A 182 47.11 6.38 -1.08
N ASN A 183 47.13 7.47 -1.86
CA ASN A 183 46.61 7.63 -3.24
C ASN A 183 45.08 7.49 -3.48
N ASN A 184 44.47 8.58 -3.99
CA ASN A 184 43.01 8.72 -4.17
C ASN A 184 42.45 8.29 -5.54
N ASP A 185 43.28 8.11 -6.58
CA ASP A 185 42.78 7.98 -7.96
C ASP A 185 42.51 6.53 -8.42
N ASP A 186 43.11 5.51 -7.79
CA ASP A 186 42.88 4.10 -8.14
C ASP A 186 41.61 3.49 -7.50
N ILE A 187 40.96 4.21 -6.59
CA ILE A 187 39.77 3.72 -5.88
C ILE A 187 38.59 3.51 -6.84
N VAL A 188 38.44 4.36 -7.86
CA VAL A 188 37.31 4.30 -8.82
C VAL A 188 37.52 3.21 -9.88
N SER A 189 38.75 2.86 -10.22
CA SER A 189 39.06 1.79 -11.20
C SER A 189 38.89 0.40 -10.58
N LEU A 190 39.34 0.19 -9.34
CA LEU A 190 39.27 -1.08 -8.63
C LEU A 190 37.87 -1.45 -8.12
N ILE A 191 37.01 -0.47 -7.81
CA ILE A 191 35.58 -0.71 -7.56
C ILE A 191 34.90 -1.29 -8.81
N ARG A 192 35.30 -0.82 -10.01
CA ARG A 192 34.72 -1.28 -11.29
C ARG A 192 35.18 -2.69 -11.70
N SER A 193 36.36 -3.15 -11.25
CA SER A 193 36.81 -4.54 -11.46
C SER A 193 36.24 -5.52 -10.43
N SER A 194 36.07 -5.11 -9.17
CA SER A 194 35.63 -6.00 -8.08
C SER A 194 34.15 -6.38 -8.14
N ILE A 195 33.33 -5.57 -8.83
CA ILE A 195 31.93 -5.92 -9.16
C ILE A 195 31.87 -7.01 -10.26
N LYS A 196 32.97 -7.25 -10.98
CA LYS A 196 33.03 -8.19 -12.12
C LYS A 196 33.56 -9.60 -11.76
N SER A 197 33.84 -9.86 -10.48
CA SER A 197 34.28 -11.17 -9.97
C SER A 197 33.36 -11.71 -8.87
N GLY A 198 32.05 -11.66 -9.12
CA GLY A 198 31.04 -12.46 -8.42
C GLY A 198 30.56 -13.59 -9.33
N SER A 199 31.42 -14.59 -9.55
CA SER A 199 31.06 -15.80 -10.29
C SER A 199 29.92 -16.56 -9.60
N ASP A 200 29.01 -17.11 -10.39
CA ASP A 200 27.88 -17.94 -9.96
C ASP A 200 28.22 -18.92 -8.83
N GLN A 201 27.87 -18.56 -7.62
CA GLN A 201 27.42 -19.53 -6.63
C GLN A 201 25.92 -19.32 -6.47
N LYS A 202 25.14 -20.25 -7.02
CA LYS A 202 23.71 -20.37 -6.71
C LYS A 202 23.53 -20.23 -5.19
N PRO A 203 22.57 -19.42 -4.70
CA PRO A 203 22.19 -19.54 -3.30
C PRO A 203 21.78 -20.99 -3.07
N SER A 204 22.47 -21.68 -2.15
CA SER A 204 22.18 -23.08 -1.86
C SER A 204 20.73 -23.22 -1.44
N GLU A 205 20.07 -24.27 -1.93
CA GLU A 205 18.64 -24.53 -1.76
C GLU A 205 18.27 -24.84 -0.30
N ALA A 206 18.32 -23.83 0.57
CA ALA A 206 17.71 -23.82 1.88
C ALA A 206 16.19 -23.60 1.72
N THR A 207 15.54 -24.61 1.12
CA THR A 207 14.08 -24.81 1.04
C THR A 207 13.26 -23.55 1.23
N ALA A 208 13.20 -22.72 0.18
CA ALA A 208 12.17 -21.72 0.06
C ALA A 208 10.82 -22.43 -0.10
N SER A 209 10.23 -22.87 1.02
CA SER A 209 8.80 -23.16 1.05
C SER A 209 8.12 -21.85 0.66
N LEU A 210 7.58 -21.83 -0.56
CA LEU A 210 6.63 -20.81 -0.97
C LEU A 210 5.58 -20.74 0.15
N LEU A 211 5.25 -19.53 0.61
CA LEU A 211 4.01 -19.40 1.36
C LEU A 211 2.92 -19.81 0.38
N ASP A 212 2.20 -20.89 0.70
CA ASP A 212 1.04 -21.27 -0.07
C ASP A 212 0.05 -20.09 -0.06
N LYS A 213 -0.70 -19.91 -1.15
CA LYS A 213 -1.69 -18.82 -1.26
C LYS A 213 -2.57 -18.67 -0.01
N LYS A 214 -2.94 -19.83 0.57
CA LYS A 214 -3.73 -19.96 1.79
C LYS A 214 -3.03 -19.35 3.02
N GLU A 215 -1.73 -19.52 3.17
CA GLU A 215 -0.95 -18.97 4.28
C GLU A 215 -0.81 -17.45 4.15
N GLY A 216 -0.63 -16.95 2.92
CA GLY A 216 -0.55 -15.51 2.63
C GLY A 216 -1.87 -14.77 2.89
N GLU A 217 -3.00 -15.39 2.56
CA GLU A 217 -4.34 -14.90 2.90
C GLU A 217 -4.64 -14.99 4.41
N GLN A 218 -4.24 -16.08 5.08
CA GLN A 218 -4.36 -16.23 6.53
C GLN A 218 -3.58 -15.15 7.28
N ALA A 219 -2.34 -14.88 6.88
CA ALA A 219 -1.53 -13.82 7.47
C ALA A 219 -2.17 -12.43 7.26
N LYS A 220 -2.68 -12.14 6.06
CA LYS A 220 -3.40 -10.88 5.75
C LYS A 220 -4.63 -10.69 6.66
N ALA A 221 -5.44 -11.74 6.82
CA ALA A 221 -6.59 -11.72 7.73
C ALA A 221 -6.17 -11.59 9.22
N LEU A 222 -4.95 -11.97 9.58
CA LEU A 222 -4.41 -11.81 10.93
C LEU A 222 -3.94 -10.38 11.19
N PHE A 223 -3.24 -9.72 10.24
CA PHE A 223 -2.91 -8.29 10.31
C PHE A 223 -4.16 -7.43 10.57
N GLU A 224 -5.24 -7.65 9.81
CA GLU A 224 -6.48 -6.91 9.99
C GLU A 224 -7.12 -7.14 11.37
N LYS A 225 -7.09 -8.39 11.87
CA LYS A 225 -7.59 -8.74 13.21
C LYS A 225 -6.74 -8.12 14.32
N VAL A 226 -5.41 -8.16 14.20
CA VAL A 226 -4.48 -7.51 15.15
C VAL A 226 -4.74 -6.02 15.19
N ARG A 227 -4.86 -5.34 14.04
CA ARG A 227 -5.15 -3.90 13.95
C ARG A 227 -6.49 -3.53 14.59
N LYS A 228 -7.57 -4.28 14.29
CA LYS A 228 -8.91 -4.04 14.86
C LYS A 228 -8.97 -4.37 16.37
N PHE A 229 -8.23 -5.38 16.81
CA PHE A 229 -8.14 -5.74 18.22
C PHE A 229 -7.35 -4.69 19.01
N ARG A 230 -6.24 -4.19 18.46
CA ARG A 230 -5.44 -3.11 19.05
C ARG A 230 -6.30 -1.89 19.38
N THR A 231 -7.04 -1.34 18.41
CA THR A 231 -7.89 -0.16 18.64
C THR A 231 -8.94 -0.40 19.72
N HIS A 232 -9.58 -1.58 19.73
CA HIS A 232 -10.62 -1.93 20.71
C HIS A 232 -10.09 -2.17 22.15
N VAL A 233 -8.78 -2.43 22.32
CA VAL A 233 -8.19 -2.67 23.65
C VAL A 233 -7.36 -1.49 24.16
N GLU A 234 -6.72 -0.71 23.28
CA GLU A 234 -6.03 0.54 23.66
C GLU A 234 -6.97 1.60 24.26
N GLU A 235 -8.26 1.60 23.89
CA GLU A 235 -9.28 2.52 24.44
C GLU A 235 -9.68 2.24 25.91
N ALA A 236 -9.15 1.19 26.55
CA ALA A 236 -9.60 0.75 27.87
C ALA A 236 -8.48 0.51 28.90
N ASP A 237 -8.84 0.75 30.17
CA ASP A 237 -7.99 0.66 31.37
C ASP A 237 -8.54 -0.31 32.44
N LEU A 238 -9.64 -1.03 32.13
CA LEU A 238 -10.41 -1.83 33.10
C LEU A 238 -9.59 -3.01 33.61
N LEU A 239 -8.85 -3.67 32.72
CA LEU A 239 -8.15 -4.91 33.02
C LEU A 239 -6.91 -4.63 33.89
N TYR A 240 -6.16 -3.55 33.62
CA TYR A 240 -5.14 -3.03 34.52
C TYR A 240 -5.71 -2.71 35.90
N PHE A 241 -6.82 -1.94 35.96
CA PHE A 241 -7.43 -1.53 37.21
C PHE A 241 -7.89 -2.73 38.06
N MET A 242 -8.59 -3.69 37.46
CA MET A 242 -9.04 -4.90 38.15
C MET A 242 -7.88 -5.73 38.69
N TYR A 243 -6.78 -5.87 37.94
CA TYR A 243 -5.59 -6.60 38.39
C TYR A 243 -4.88 -5.90 39.57
N VAL A 244 -4.79 -4.58 39.55
CA VAL A 244 -4.24 -3.82 40.69
C VAL A 244 -5.15 -3.95 41.91
N LEU A 245 -6.46 -3.79 41.74
CA LEU A 245 -7.44 -3.86 42.81
C LEU A 245 -7.44 -5.23 43.52
N GLN A 246 -7.45 -6.35 42.77
CA GLN A 246 -7.38 -7.67 43.39
C GLN A 246 -6.06 -7.90 44.15
N THR A 247 -4.94 -7.36 43.65
CA THR A 247 -3.62 -7.50 44.30
C THR A 247 -3.57 -6.69 45.60
N ALA A 248 -4.10 -5.46 45.59
CA ALA A 248 -4.25 -4.65 46.80
C ALA A 248 -5.18 -5.33 47.84
N LEU A 249 -6.32 -5.90 47.40
CA LEU A 249 -7.23 -6.64 48.27
C LEU A 249 -6.58 -7.89 48.88
N LYS A 250 -5.75 -8.64 48.13
CA LYS A 250 -4.94 -9.75 48.65
C LYS A 250 -3.97 -9.28 49.75
N VAL A 251 -3.21 -8.20 49.50
CA VAL A 251 -2.25 -7.65 50.48
C VAL A 251 -2.97 -7.14 51.73
N PHE A 252 -4.11 -6.47 51.58
CA PHE A 252 -4.93 -6.01 52.71
C PHE A 252 -5.46 -7.19 53.55
N LYS A 253 -5.97 -8.25 52.91
CA LYS A 253 -6.42 -9.46 53.61
C LYS A 253 -5.26 -10.20 54.29
N PHE A 254 -4.09 -10.29 53.66
CA PHE A 254 -2.88 -10.82 54.26
C PHE A 254 -2.47 -10.04 55.53
N ALA A 255 -2.46 -8.71 55.46
CA ALA A 255 -2.12 -7.86 56.60
C ALA A 255 -3.12 -8.06 57.76
N LEU A 256 -4.43 -8.07 57.46
CA LEU A 256 -5.48 -8.34 58.45
C LEU A 256 -5.31 -9.72 59.11
N ILE A 257 -5.04 -10.77 58.31
CA ILE A 257 -4.81 -12.14 58.81
C ILE A 257 -3.59 -12.19 59.72
N THR A 258 -2.49 -11.56 59.31
CA THR A 258 -1.24 -11.54 60.08
C THR A 258 -1.43 -10.82 61.41
N VAL A 259 -2.08 -9.65 61.41
CA VAL A 259 -2.32 -8.84 62.62
C VAL A 259 -3.18 -9.60 63.64
N TYR A 260 -4.34 -10.15 63.23
CA TYR A 260 -5.15 -10.91 64.20
C TYR A 260 -4.45 -12.21 64.62
N SER A 261 -3.73 -12.89 63.72
CA SER A 261 -3.11 -14.18 64.05
C SER A 261 -2.00 -14.00 65.08
N VAL A 262 -1.15 -12.97 64.93
CA VAL A 262 -0.10 -12.64 65.90
C VAL A 262 -0.70 -12.23 67.26
N ALA A 263 -1.84 -11.52 67.27
CA ALA A 263 -2.52 -11.14 68.50
C ALA A 263 -3.25 -12.30 69.21
N LEU A 264 -3.76 -13.28 68.47
CA LEU A 264 -4.62 -14.36 69.00
C LEU A 264 -3.92 -15.70 69.21
N VAL A 265 -2.79 -15.98 68.55
CA VAL A 265 -2.00 -17.22 68.77
C VAL A 265 -1.45 -17.33 70.20
N PRO A 266 -0.98 -16.26 70.89
CA PRO A 266 -0.55 -16.35 72.29
C PRO A 266 -1.66 -16.82 73.26
N ASN A 267 -2.93 -16.66 72.87
CA ASN A 267 -4.08 -17.11 73.66
C ASN A 267 -4.38 -18.61 73.47
N ILE A 268 -3.69 -19.30 72.56
CA ILE A 268 -3.76 -20.76 72.40
C ILE A 268 -2.80 -21.42 73.41
N GLN A 269 -3.29 -21.60 74.63
CA GLN A 269 -2.55 -22.28 75.69
C GLN A 269 -2.79 -23.80 75.65
N ILE A 270 -1.72 -24.58 75.84
CA ILE A 270 -1.78 -26.06 75.92
C ILE A 270 -2.53 -26.53 77.18
N MET A 271 -2.56 -25.69 78.21
CA MET A 271 -3.36 -25.86 79.42
C MET A 271 -4.16 -24.60 79.67
N VAL A 272 -5.49 -24.72 79.78
CA VAL A 272 -6.37 -23.62 80.17
C VAL A 272 -6.89 -23.88 81.57
N MET A 273 -6.57 -22.99 82.51
CA MET A 273 -7.05 -23.06 83.89
C MET A 273 -8.52 -22.63 83.97
N CYS A 274 -9.45 -23.53 83.64
CA CYS A 274 -10.79 -23.47 84.20
C CYS A 274 -10.70 -23.69 85.73
N SER A 275 -11.63 -23.16 86.53
CA SER A 275 -11.52 -23.20 88.00
C SER A 275 -11.91 -24.57 88.61
N VAL A 276 -11.28 -25.64 88.12
CA VAL A 276 -10.97 -26.91 88.80
C VAL A 276 -9.64 -27.40 88.19
N PRO A 277 -8.52 -27.45 88.94
CA PRO A 277 -7.21 -27.83 88.39
C PRO A 277 -6.83 -29.31 88.65
N PRO A 278 -5.89 -29.92 87.90
CA PRO A 278 -5.51 -29.66 86.51
C PRO A 278 -5.38 -30.94 85.63
N ASP A 279 -4.91 -30.72 84.38
CA ASP A 279 -4.36 -31.67 83.38
C ASP A 279 -5.36 -32.51 82.54
N LEU A 280 -5.17 -32.73 81.22
CA LEU A 280 -4.31 -32.08 80.19
C LEU A 280 -4.76 -32.47 78.75
N THR A 281 -4.65 -31.59 77.73
CA THR A 281 -4.87 -31.98 76.30
C THR A 281 -3.93 -31.26 75.32
N GLY A 282 -3.09 -32.01 74.59
CA GLY A 282 -2.15 -31.45 73.62
C GLY A 282 -2.76 -31.23 72.23
N PHE A 283 -3.02 -29.98 71.86
CA PHE A 283 -3.06 -29.57 70.45
C PHE A 283 -1.72 -28.92 70.08
N SER A 284 -1.08 -29.43 69.03
CA SER A 284 0.27 -29.03 68.64
C SER A 284 0.28 -27.61 68.05
N ALA A 285 0.93 -26.67 68.76
CA ALA A 285 1.13 -25.30 68.30
C ALA A 285 1.79 -25.23 66.90
N PHE A 286 2.56 -26.27 66.53
CA PHE A 286 3.14 -26.50 65.22
C PHE A 286 2.20 -26.24 64.04
N CYS A 287 0.93 -26.70 64.06
CA CYS A 287 0.02 -26.45 62.94
C CYS A 287 -0.34 -24.97 62.75
N SER A 288 -0.43 -24.20 63.84
CA SER A 288 -0.72 -22.75 63.76
C SER A 288 0.49 -21.98 63.22
N TYR A 289 1.71 -22.33 63.65
CA TYR A 289 2.93 -21.73 63.13
C TYR A 289 3.16 -22.08 61.65
N CYS A 290 2.90 -23.34 61.24
CA CYS A 290 2.95 -23.71 59.82
C CYS A 290 2.00 -22.85 58.97
N TYR A 291 0.73 -22.69 59.35
CA TYR A 291 -0.20 -21.84 58.61
C TYR A 291 0.31 -20.38 58.50
N ILE A 292 0.84 -19.81 59.59
CA ILE A 292 1.42 -18.46 59.58
C ILE A 292 2.64 -18.37 58.64
N CYS A 293 3.49 -19.39 58.58
CA CYS A 293 4.58 -19.43 57.59
C CYS A 293 4.07 -19.46 56.14
N PHE A 294 3.05 -20.28 55.83
CA PHE A 294 2.43 -20.33 54.51
C PHE A 294 1.77 -18.99 54.13
N VAL A 295 1.03 -18.37 55.05
CA VAL A 295 0.43 -17.03 54.89
C VAL A 295 1.53 -15.96 54.71
N GLY A 296 2.63 -16.07 55.46
CA GLY A 296 3.79 -15.18 55.36
C GLY A 296 4.44 -15.22 53.98
N VAL A 297 4.69 -16.42 53.44
CA VAL A 297 5.19 -16.60 52.07
C VAL A 297 4.20 -16.07 51.04
N TYR A 298 2.89 -16.33 51.21
CA TYR A 298 1.84 -15.81 50.32
C TYR A 298 1.81 -14.26 50.31
N GLY A 299 1.92 -13.65 51.50
CA GLY A 299 1.97 -12.21 51.68
C GLY A 299 3.21 -11.58 51.07
N LEU A 300 4.39 -12.16 51.28
CA LEU A 300 5.64 -11.71 50.66
C LEU A 300 5.57 -11.76 49.12
N LEU A 301 4.98 -12.81 48.54
CA LEU A 301 4.73 -12.89 47.09
C LEU A 301 3.75 -11.83 46.59
N CYS A 302 2.67 -11.56 47.34
CA CYS A 302 1.71 -10.51 46.99
C CYS A 302 2.31 -9.10 47.13
N ILE A 303 3.15 -8.86 48.14
CA ILE A 303 3.87 -7.59 48.32
C ILE A 303 4.90 -7.42 47.21
N TYR A 304 5.66 -8.47 46.86
CA TYR A 304 6.59 -8.46 45.74
C TYR A 304 5.88 -8.14 44.42
N SER A 305 4.75 -8.79 44.11
CA SER A 305 4.02 -8.55 42.86
C SER A 305 3.42 -7.14 42.81
N LEU A 306 2.95 -6.60 43.94
CA LEU A 306 2.48 -5.22 44.06
C LEU A 306 3.63 -4.20 43.91
N PHE A 307 4.77 -4.44 44.56
CA PHE A 307 5.97 -3.59 44.48
C PHE A 307 6.55 -3.55 43.05
N HIS A 308 6.70 -4.72 42.42
CA HIS A 308 7.15 -4.84 41.03
C HIS A 308 6.20 -4.11 40.06
N ARG A 309 4.88 -4.15 40.33
CA ARG A 309 3.82 -3.46 39.57
C ARG A 309 3.87 -1.94 39.70
N PHE A 310 4.30 -1.39 40.84
CA PHE A 310 4.46 0.06 41.02
C PHE A 310 5.79 0.59 40.48
N HIS A 311 6.87 -0.20 40.53
CA HIS A 311 8.18 0.24 40.06
C HIS A 311 8.38 0.19 38.53
N ARG A 312 7.50 -0.49 37.78
CA ARG A 312 7.53 -0.51 36.31
C ARG A 312 6.26 0.13 35.73
N PRO A 313 6.35 1.06 34.76
CA PRO A 313 5.18 1.69 34.14
C PRO A 313 4.48 0.70 33.20
N LEU A 314 3.56 -0.10 33.74
CA LEU A 314 2.92 -1.20 33.01
C LEU A 314 1.69 -0.76 32.17
N LYS A 315 1.50 0.56 32.03
CA LYS A 315 0.56 1.19 31.09
C LYS A 315 1.17 1.46 29.70
N GLU A 316 2.48 1.35 29.55
CA GLU A 316 3.17 1.52 28.26
C GLU A 316 4.09 0.32 28.05
N TYR A 317 4.06 -0.27 26.85
CA TYR A 317 4.95 -1.36 26.45
C TYR A 317 5.73 -0.90 25.23
N SER A 318 7.06 -0.83 25.38
CA SER A 318 7.95 -0.47 24.28
C SER A 318 8.62 -1.70 23.69
N PHE A 319 8.63 -1.79 22.36
CA PHE A 319 9.24 -2.91 21.65
C PHE A 319 10.75 -2.73 21.44
N GLU A 320 11.45 -1.96 22.29
CA GLU A 320 12.84 -1.52 22.05
C GLU A 320 13.82 -2.68 21.88
N ALA A 321 13.77 -3.69 22.74
CA ALA A 321 14.59 -4.91 22.59
C ALA A 321 14.27 -5.64 21.27
N VAL A 322 12.99 -5.71 20.89
CA VAL A 322 12.55 -6.36 19.65
C VAL A 322 12.98 -5.56 18.42
N ARG A 323 12.90 -4.23 18.43
CA ARG A 323 13.43 -3.35 17.37
C ARG A 323 14.94 -3.56 17.19
N MET A 324 15.70 -3.59 18.29
CA MET A 324 17.15 -3.80 18.27
C MET A 324 17.58 -5.19 17.77
N GLU A 325 16.86 -6.25 18.15
CA GLU A 325 17.12 -7.61 17.69
C GLU A 325 16.65 -7.84 16.23
N THR A 326 15.38 -7.57 15.94
CA THR A 326 14.75 -7.85 14.64
C THR A 326 15.17 -6.88 13.55
N GLY A 327 15.61 -5.67 13.88
CA GLY A 327 15.92 -4.61 12.91
C GLY A 327 14.68 -3.89 12.32
N ILE A 328 13.47 -4.28 12.72
CA ILE A 328 12.23 -3.64 12.28
C ILE A 328 11.95 -2.43 13.19
N ASN A 329 12.42 -1.25 12.81
CA ASN A 329 12.26 -0.04 13.63
C ASN A 329 10.83 0.54 13.64
N ASP A 330 10.01 0.11 12.68
CA ASP A 330 8.64 0.55 12.41
C ASP A 330 7.58 -0.04 13.37
N ILE A 331 8.00 -0.74 14.44
CA ILE A 331 7.08 -1.31 15.42
C ILE A 331 6.57 -0.20 16.36
N PRO A 332 5.26 0.08 16.42
CA PRO A 332 4.71 1.11 17.29
C PRO A 332 4.72 0.68 18.76
N ASP A 333 4.99 1.63 19.65
CA ASP A 333 4.80 1.44 21.09
C ASP A 333 3.31 1.52 21.45
N VAL A 334 2.89 0.74 22.43
CA VAL A 334 1.46 0.48 22.72
C VAL A 334 1.12 0.78 24.17
N LYS A 335 -0.17 1.05 24.45
CA LYS A 335 -0.63 1.62 25.73
C LYS A 335 -1.78 0.84 26.39
N ASN A 336 -2.08 1.21 27.63
CA ASN A 336 -3.25 0.82 28.44
C ASN A 336 -3.41 -0.71 28.60
N ASP A 337 -4.63 -1.25 28.58
CA ASP A 337 -4.90 -2.70 28.81
C ASP A 337 -4.10 -3.60 27.83
N PHE A 338 -3.80 -3.13 26.61
CA PHE A 338 -3.04 -3.88 25.61
C PHE A 338 -1.56 -4.01 25.98
N ALA A 339 -0.94 -2.91 26.41
CA ALA A 339 0.42 -2.91 26.96
C ALA A 339 0.54 -3.84 28.17
N PHE A 340 -0.45 -3.81 29.07
CA PHE A 340 -0.48 -4.66 30.25
C PHE A 340 -0.50 -6.16 29.88
N LEU A 341 -1.34 -6.56 28.92
CA LEU A 341 -1.43 -7.96 28.46
C LEU A 341 -0.14 -8.44 27.81
N LEU A 342 0.51 -7.58 27.01
CA LEU A 342 1.82 -7.90 26.42
C LEU A 342 2.90 -8.05 27.49
N HIS A 343 2.98 -7.14 28.47
CA HIS A 343 3.89 -7.28 29.62
C HIS A 343 3.69 -8.61 30.36
N LEU A 344 2.45 -9.07 30.58
CA LEU A 344 2.21 -10.38 31.19
C LEU A 344 2.71 -11.55 30.33
N SER A 345 2.47 -11.51 29.00
CA SER A 345 2.95 -12.55 28.09
C SER A 345 4.48 -12.58 27.95
N ASP A 346 5.13 -11.42 28.02
CA ASP A 346 6.58 -11.26 27.93
C ASP A 346 7.30 -11.84 29.17
N GLN A 347 6.66 -11.76 30.35
CA GLN A 347 7.12 -12.43 31.57
C GLN A 347 6.89 -13.95 31.58
N TYR A 348 6.09 -14.48 30.66
CA TYR A 348 5.93 -15.93 30.44
C TYR A 348 6.95 -16.45 29.42
N ASP A 349 6.97 -15.88 28.21
CA ASP A 349 7.96 -16.17 27.17
C ASP A 349 8.05 -15.01 26.15
N ALA A 350 9.24 -14.40 26.05
CA ALA A 350 9.54 -13.31 25.12
C ALA A 350 9.49 -13.70 23.63
N LEU A 351 9.35 -14.98 23.28
CA LEU A 351 9.09 -15.39 21.89
C LEU A 351 7.69 -14.95 21.40
N TYR A 352 6.70 -14.87 22.30
CA TYR A 352 5.36 -14.40 21.95
C TYR A 352 5.37 -12.91 21.56
N SER A 353 6.00 -12.05 22.37
CA SER A 353 6.12 -10.62 22.07
C SER A 353 6.90 -10.39 20.78
N LYS A 354 8.00 -11.13 20.54
CA LYS A 354 8.79 -11.07 19.29
C LYS A 354 7.99 -11.45 18.04
N ARG A 355 7.26 -12.59 18.03
CA ARG A 355 6.45 -12.99 16.87
C ARG A 355 5.25 -12.08 16.66
N PHE A 356 4.61 -11.64 17.74
CA PHE A 356 3.47 -10.73 17.69
C PHE A 356 3.86 -9.34 17.13
N ALA A 357 5.03 -8.82 17.50
CA ALA A 357 5.53 -7.53 17.04
C ALA A 357 5.66 -7.42 15.51
N VAL A 358 5.94 -8.53 14.82
CA VAL A 358 5.94 -8.56 13.35
C VAL A 358 4.57 -8.11 12.80
N PHE A 359 3.47 -8.61 13.35
CA PHE A 359 2.12 -8.25 12.93
C PHE A 359 1.68 -6.81 13.29
N LEU A 360 2.52 -6.05 14.00
CA LEU A 360 2.31 -4.63 14.26
C LEU A 360 3.07 -3.70 13.28
N SER A 361 3.97 -4.22 12.44
CA SER A 361 4.77 -3.40 11.51
C SER A 361 4.12 -3.28 10.12
N GLU A 362 3.96 -2.05 9.65
CA GLU A 362 3.44 -1.71 8.32
C GLU A 362 4.41 -2.14 7.21
N VAL A 363 5.72 -2.01 7.44
CA VAL A 363 6.75 -2.54 6.51
C VAL A 363 6.58 -4.05 6.30
N SER A 364 6.27 -4.81 7.34
CA SER A 364 6.04 -6.24 7.21
C SER A 364 4.73 -6.56 6.47
N GLU A 365 3.67 -5.77 6.67
CA GLU A 365 2.41 -5.92 5.93
C GLU A 365 2.62 -5.61 4.44
N CYS A 366 3.37 -4.55 4.12
CA CYS A 366 3.76 -4.23 2.75
C CYS A 366 4.55 -5.37 2.08
N ARG A 367 5.52 -5.99 2.81
CA ARG A 367 6.25 -7.17 2.33
C ARG A 367 5.32 -8.37 2.06
N LEU A 368 4.31 -8.60 2.90
CA LEU A 368 3.31 -9.65 2.67
C LEU A 368 2.43 -9.34 1.45
N ARG A 369 1.95 -8.11 1.32
CA ARG A 369 1.14 -7.66 0.17
C ARG A 369 1.90 -7.84 -1.14
N GLN A 370 3.18 -7.48 -1.19
CA GLN A 370 4.05 -7.70 -2.37
C GLN A 370 4.21 -9.20 -2.71
N LEU A 371 4.42 -10.07 -1.71
CA LEU A 371 4.56 -11.51 -1.96
C LEU A 371 3.25 -12.13 -2.47
N ASN A 372 2.11 -11.74 -1.90
CA ASN A 372 0.79 -12.15 -2.38
C ASN A 372 0.53 -11.65 -3.81
N LEU A 373 0.94 -10.41 -4.13
CA LEU A 373 0.84 -9.84 -5.48
C LEU A 373 1.66 -10.65 -6.49
N ASN A 374 2.91 -11.02 -6.17
CA ASN A 374 3.74 -11.85 -7.02
C ASN A 374 3.14 -13.25 -7.27
N HIS A 375 2.43 -13.81 -6.28
CA HIS A 375 1.73 -15.09 -6.43
C HIS A 375 0.45 -14.97 -7.28
N GLU A 376 -0.28 -13.85 -7.18
CA GLU A 376 -1.47 -13.59 -8.00
C GLU A 376 -1.12 -13.25 -9.46
N TRP A 377 0.07 -12.72 -9.71
CA TRP A 377 0.55 -12.25 -11.01
C TRP A 377 1.77 -13.05 -11.47
N THR A 378 1.56 -14.30 -11.86
CA THR A 378 2.59 -15.14 -12.48
C THR A 378 3.00 -14.61 -13.86
N ALA A 379 4.22 -14.94 -14.30
CA ALA A 379 4.75 -14.55 -15.60
C ALA A 379 3.81 -14.92 -16.77
N ASP A 380 3.18 -16.09 -16.74
CA ASP A 380 2.26 -16.52 -17.81
C ASP A 380 0.97 -15.70 -17.87
N LYS A 381 0.44 -15.28 -16.71
CA LYS A 381 -0.74 -14.40 -16.62
C LYS A 381 -0.42 -12.99 -17.12
N LEU A 382 0.82 -12.54 -16.96
CA LEU A 382 1.33 -11.28 -17.47
C LEU A 382 1.61 -11.35 -18.98
N ARG A 383 2.23 -12.43 -19.48
CA ARG A 383 2.40 -12.71 -20.92
C ARG A 383 1.07 -12.69 -21.68
N ALA A 384 0.02 -13.28 -21.10
CA ALA A 384 -1.34 -13.27 -21.67
C ALA A 384 -1.99 -11.87 -21.73
N ARG A 385 -1.35 -10.83 -21.17
CA ARG A 385 -1.79 -9.42 -21.24
C ARG A 385 -0.87 -8.53 -22.08
N LEU A 386 0.13 -9.09 -22.74
CA LEU A 386 0.96 -8.33 -23.68
C LEU A 386 0.12 -7.91 -24.89
N THR A 387 0.17 -6.62 -25.21
CA THR A 387 -0.54 -6.01 -26.35
C THR A 387 0.44 -5.19 -27.17
N ARG A 388 0.25 -5.11 -28.49
CA ARG A 388 1.01 -4.15 -29.30
C ARG A 388 0.39 -2.77 -29.21
N ASN A 389 1.21 -1.77 -28.88
CA ASN A 389 0.81 -0.36 -28.90
C ASN A 389 0.93 0.19 -30.35
N ALA A 390 0.43 1.40 -30.63
CA ALA A 390 0.42 2.02 -31.97
C ALA A 390 1.81 2.24 -32.60
N ALA A 391 2.89 2.09 -31.83
CA ALA A 391 4.27 2.08 -32.32
C ALA A 391 4.81 0.65 -32.59
N GLU A 392 3.92 -0.35 -32.71
CA GLU A 392 4.20 -1.79 -32.84
C GLU A 392 5.01 -2.43 -31.69
N ARG A 393 5.27 -1.68 -30.61
CA ARG A 393 5.99 -2.16 -29.42
C ARG A 393 5.16 -3.12 -28.57
N LEU A 394 5.81 -4.14 -28.01
CA LEU A 394 5.21 -5.02 -26.99
C LEU A 394 5.02 -4.28 -25.66
N GLU A 395 3.78 -3.91 -25.37
CA GLU A 395 3.37 -3.19 -24.16
C GLU A 395 2.76 -4.14 -23.12
N LEU A 396 3.18 -3.98 -21.87
CA LEU A 396 2.56 -4.59 -20.70
C LEU A 396 1.82 -3.51 -19.88
N PRO A 397 0.48 -3.44 -19.96
CA PRO A 397 -0.30 -2.45 -19.23
C PRO A 397 -0.83 -3.00 -17.89
N LEU A 398 -0.46 -2.33 -16.80
CA LEU A 398 -0.81 -2.65 -15.42
C LEU A 398 -1.63 -1.51 -14.80
N PHE A 399 -2.83 -1.83 -14.32
CA PHE A 399 -3.81 -0.87 -13.84
C PHE A 399 -4.24 -1.20 -12.41
N LEU A 400 -4.33 -0.17 -11.54
CA LEU A 400 -4.95 -0.26 -10.21
C LEU A 400 -4.38 -1.38 -9.31
N LEU A 401 -3.07 -1.64 -9.41
CA LEU A 401 -2.39 -2.58 -8.53
C LEU A 401 -1.93 -1.89 -7.23
N PRO A 402 -1.88 -2.60 -6.09
CA PRO A 402 -1.40 -2.05 -4.82
C PRO A 402 0.13 -1.86 -4.79
N GLY A 403 0.84 -2.37 -5.80
CA GLY A 403 2.30 -2.32 -5.98
C GLY A 403 2.67 -2.84 -7.37
N LEU A 404 3.97 -2.92 -7.66
CA LEU A 404 4.49 -3.43 -8.94
C LEU A 404 4.97 -4.88 -8.73
N PRO A 405 4.39 -5.91 -9.38
CA PRO A 405 4.83 -7.29 -9.19
C PRO A 405 6.27 -7.51 -9.69
N ASP A 406 7.09 -8.24 -8.93
CA ASP A 406 8.49 -8.52 -9.29
C ASP A 406 8.60 -9.45 -10.51
N THR A 407 7.59 -10.29 -10.73
CA THR A 407 7.42 -11.19 -11.88
C THR A 407 7.32 -10.46 -13.23
N VAL A 408 7.06 -9.14 -13.24
CA VAL A 408 7.11 -8.30 -14.43
C VAL A 408 8.52 -8.28 -15.03
N PHE A 409 9.55 -8.30 -14.20
CA PHE A 409 10.95 -8.20 -14.65
C PHE A 409 11.51 -9.50 -15.23
N GLU A 410 10.82 -10.62 -15.02
CA GLU A 410 11.15 -11.93 -15.62
C GLU A 410 10.81 -12.00 -17.13
N ILE A 411 10.02 -11.05 -17.65
CA ILE A 411 9.49 -11.06 -19.02
C ILE A 411 10.36 -10.15 -19.91
N SER A 412 11.53 -10.65 -20.31
CA SER A 412 12.53 -9.92 -21.10
C SER A 412 12.02 -9.38 -22.46
N GLU A 413 10.88 -9.88 -22.95
CA GLU A 413 10.20 -9.46 -24.18
C GLU A 413 9.45 -8.11 -24.07
N VAL A 414 9.31 -7.53 -22.86
CA VAL A 414 8.60 -6.26 -22.65
C VAL A 414 9.41 -5.08 -23.18
N GLU A 415 8.87 -4.38 -24.18
CA GLU A 415 9.47 -3.19 -24.78
C GLU A 415 8.89 -1.88 -24.21
N SER A 416 7.62 -1.90 -23.79
CA SER A 416 6.93 -0.79 -23.15
C SER A 416 6.26 -1.24 -21.84
N LEU A 417 6.57 -0.58 -20.73
CA LEU A 417 5.93 -0.85 -19.44
C LEU A 417 4.99 0.31 -19.07
N LYS A 418 3.68 0.02 -18.98
CA LYS A 418 2.65 1.01 -18.69
C LYS A 418 2.01 0.78 -17.34
N LEU A 419 2.18 1.74 -16.43
CA LEU A 419 1.70 1.71 -15.05
C LEU A 419 0.64 2.81 -14.87
N GLU A 420 -0.58 2.43 -14.48
CA GLU A 420 -1.67 3.37 -14.18
C GLU A 420 -2.20 3.21 -12.75
N LEU A 421 -2.29 4.32 -12.01
CA LEU A 421 -2.87 4.41 -10.67
C LEU A 421 -2.24 3.45 -9.64
N ILE A 422 -0.94 3.18 -9.77
CA ILE A 422 -0.16 2.36 -8.82
C ILE A 422 0.54 3.28 -7.82
N SER A 423 0.17 3.17 -6.54
CA SER A 423 0.79 3.91 -5.44
C SER A 423 2.14 3.32 -5.03
N ASN A 424 3.08 4.17 -4.60
CA ASN A 424 4.36 3.77 -4.00
C ASN A 424 5.21 2.83 -4.87
N VAL A 425 5.27 3.06 -6.19
CA VAL A 425 6.09 2.25 -7.09
C VAL A 425 7.58 2.41 -6.74
N THR A 426 8.21 1.35 -6.26
CA THR A 426 9.67 1.24 -6.18
C THR A 426 10.16 0.31 -7.28
N VAL A 427 10.96 0.83 -8.19
CA VAL A 427 11.50 0.09 -9.34
C VAL A 427 12.83 -0.55 -8.95
N PRO A 428 12.90 -1.90 -8.82
CA PRO A 428 14.07 -2.62 -8.33
C PRO A 428 15.17 -2.76 -9.38
N GLY A 429 16.40 -3.10 -8.94
CA GLY A 429 17.54 -3.36 -9.84
C GLY A 429 17.34 -4.52 -10.83
N THR A 430 16.35 -5.40 -10.62
CA THR A 430 16.00 -6.50 -11.54
C THR A 430 15.48 -6.04 -12.90
N VAL A 431 15.12 -4.76 -13.07
CA VAL A 431 14.80 -4.13 -14.37
C VAL A 431 15.93 -4.30 -15.40
N SER A 432 17.18 -4.51 -14.94
CA SER A 432 18.30 -4.88 -15.80
C SER A 432 18.09 -6.16 -16.63
N GLN A 433 17.18 -7.04 -16.21
CA GLN A 433 16.75 -8.23 -16.97
C GLN A 433 15.89 -7.88 -18.19
N LEU A 434 15.23 -6.71 -18.18
CA LEU A 434 14.46 -6.18 -19.30
C LEU A 434 15.40 -5.47 -20.27
N THR A 435 16.05 -6.25 -21.14
CA THR A 435 16.98 -5.74 -22.17
C THR A 435 16.27 -5.08 -23.35
N ALA A 436 15.01 -5.43 -23.62
CA ALA A 436 14.20 -4.86 -24.70
C ALA A 436 13.48 -3.55 -24.33
N LEU A 437 13.44 -3.18 -23.04
CA LEU A 437 12.66 -2.07 -22.52
C LEU A 437 13.15 -0.71 -23.06
N GLN A 438 12.32 -0.06 -23.87
CA GLN A 438 12.59 1.22 -24.50
C GLN A 438 11.62 2.32 -24.07
N GLU A 439 10.45 1.96 -23.53
CA GLU A 439 9.39 2.89 -23.14
C GLU A 439 8.86 2.62 -21.74
N ILE A 440 8.66 3.69 -20.96
CA ILE A 440 7.97 3.65 -19.67
C ILE A 440 6.85 4.68 -19.69
N VAL A 441 5.65 4.27 -19.28
CA VAL A 441 4.46 5.11 -19.16
C VAL A 441 4.01 5.07 -17.69
N LEU A 442 4.07 6.20 -17.00
CA LEU A 442 3.65 6.36 -15.60
C LEU A 442 2.46 7.32 -15.56
N ILE A 443 1.26 6.83 -15.24
CA ILE A 443 0.04 7.64 -15.17
C ILE A 443 -0.48 7.60 -13.74
N HIS A 444 -0.39 8.75 -13.06
CA HIS A 444 -0.74 8.96 -11.65
C HIS A 444 -0.03 7.97 -10.70
N SER A 445 1.17 7.53 -11.09
CA SER A 445 1.97 6.53 -10.38
C SER A 445 3.37 7.09 -10.02
N PRO A 446 3.55 7.70 -8.83
CA PRO A 446 4.85 8.24 -8.43
C PRO A 446 5.86 7.10 -8.23
N ALA A 447 6.95 7.13 -8.99
CA ALA A 447 7.95 6.06 -9.05
C ALA A 447 9.32 6.48 -8.50
N LYS A 448 9.88 5.65 -7.61
CA LYS A 448 11.24 5.76 -7.07
C LYS A 448 12.11 4.67 -7.68
N LEU A 449 13.24 5.03 -8.30
CA LEU A 449 14.22 4.06 -8.81
C LEU A 449 15.23 3.68 -7.72
N GLN A 450 15.61 2.39 -7.67
CA GLN A 450 16.88 2.00 -7.04
C GLN A 450 18.07 2.42 -7.91
N LEU A 451 19.25 2.62 -7.30
CA LEU A 451 20.45 3.09 -8.00
C LEU A 451 20.86 2.18 -9.18
N ALA A 452 20.76 0.86 -9.01
CA ALA A 452 21.05 -0.11 -10.06
C ALA A 452 20.05 -0.07 -11.23
N ALA A 453 18.77 0.22 -10.94
CA ALA A 453 17.75 0.41 -11.98
C ALA A 453 18.01 1.71 -12.76
N LEU A 454 18.42 2.78 -12.07
CA LEU A 454 18.76 4.07 -12.68
C LEU A 454 19.92 3.93 -13.68
N SER A 455 20.98 3.17 -13.38
CA SER A 455 22.07 2.93 -14.34
C SER A 455 21.59 2.26 -15.63
N HIS A 456 20.72 1.24 -15.55
CA HIS A 456 20.19 0.55 -16.73
C HIS A 456 19.25 1.44 -17.56
N LEU A 457 18.31 2.12 -16.89
CA LEU A 457 17.34 2.98 -17.56
C LEU A 457 17.99 4.23 -18.19
N ARG A 458 19.08 4.74 -17.60
CA ARG A 458 19.83 5.89 -18.13
C ARG A 458 20.44 5.68 -19.51
N GLU A 459 20.78 4.43 -19.83
CA GLU A 459 21.44 4.04 -21.09
C GLU A 459 20.46 3.45 -22.12
N ASN A 460 19.35 2.85 -21.69
CA ASN A 460 18.43 2.11 -22.55
C ASN A 460 17.07 2.78 -22.80
N LEU A 461 16.58 3.64 -21.88
CA LEU A 461 15.24 4.21 -21.97
C LEU A 461 15.18 5.33 -23.03
N LYS A 462 14.38 5.14 -24.08
CA LYS A 462 14.22 6.10 -25.19
C LYS A 462 12.99 6.97 -25.06
N VAL A 463 11.89 6.44 -24.50
CA VAL A 463 10.60 7.13 -24.42
C VAL A 463 10.09 7.11 -22.99
N LEU A 464 9.70 8.28 -22.48
CA LEU A 464 9.07 8.43 -21.17
C LEU A 464 7.76 9.21 -21.32
N ARG A 465 6.65 8.62 -20.86
CA ARG A 465 5.35 9.29 -20.77
C ARG A 465 4.95 9.43 -19.30
N LEU A 466 4.66 10.64 -18.86
CA LEU A 466 4.24 10.95 -17.49
C LEU A 466 2.86 11.61 -17.49
N GLY A 467 1.93 11.02 -16.76
CA GLY A 467 0.65 11.60 -16.35
C GLY A 467 0.68 11.91 -14.85
N PHE A 468 0.43 13.14 -14.45
CA PHE A 468 0.46 13.57 -13.05
C PHE A 468 -0.63 14.58 -12.71
N GLU A 469 -1.15 14.52 -11.48
CA GLU A 469 -2.09 15.53 -10.96
C GLU A 469 -1.36 16.73 -10.36
N GLY A 470 -0.22 16.50 -9.70
CA GLY A 470 0.56 17.52 -9.01
C GLY A 470 2.07 17.40 -9.24
N PRO A 471 2.85 18.47 -8.96
CA PRO A 471 4.29 18.50 -9.21
C PRO A 471 5.08 17.43 -8.44
N GLU A 472 4.61 17.04 -7.26
CA GLU A 472 5.29 16.06 -6.39
C GLU A 472 5.36 14.66 -7.00
N GLN A 473 4.49 14.35 -7.97
CA GLN A 473 4.48 13.07 -8.68
C GLN A 473 5.53 13.01 -9.81
N VAL A 474 6.16 14.14 -10.18
CA VAL A 474 7.16 14.20 -11.26
C VAL A 474 8.52 13.71 -10.76
N PRO A 475 9.07 12.62 -11.33
CA PRO A 475 10.31 12.03 -10.84
C PRO A 475 11.56 12.84 -11.19
N LEU A 476 12.35 13.23 -10.18
CA LEU A 476 13.63 13.93 -10.38
C LEU A 476 14.69 13.10 -11.13
N TRP A 477 14.60 11.77 -11.11
CA TRP A 477 15.52 10.91 -11.85
C TRP A 477 15.36 11.03 -13.37
N MET A 478 14.25 11.57 -13.86
CA MET A 478 14.00 11.80 -15.30
C MET A 478 15.13 12.59 -15.97
N TYR A 479 15.65 13.64 -15.31
CA TYR A 479 16.70 14.50 -15.87
C TYR A 479 18.06 13.79 -16.01
N THR A 480 18.24 12.64 -15.35
CA THR A 480 19.50 11.87 -15.41
C THR A 480 19.59 10.94 -16.63
N LEU A 481 18.48 10.74 -17.35
CA LEU A 481 18.35 9.83 -18.48
C LEU A 481 19.07 10.38 -19.72
N GLN A 482 20.13 9.70 -20.18
CA GLN A 482 20.96 10.21 -21.28
C GLN A 482 20.51 9.71 -22.65
N SER A 483 19.90 8.52 -22.70
CA SER A 483 19.36 7.91 -23.92
C SER A 483 17.97 8.41 -24.34
N LEU A 484 17.36 9.31 -23.57
CA LEU A 484 15.97 9.72 -23.79
C LEU A 484 15.81 10.54 -25.08
N GLU A 485 15.04 10.01 -26.03
CA GLU A 485 14.73 10.65 -27.32
C GLU A 485 13.35 11.35 -27.31
N GLU A 486 12.37 10.79 -26.59
CA GLU A 486 11.01 11.32 -26.50
C GLU A 486 10.55 11.50 -25.05
N LEU A 487 10.08 12.71 -24.72
CA LEU A 487 9.48 13.02 -23.43
C LEU A 487 8.06 13.55 -23.61
N HIS A 488 7.09 12.89 -22.98
CA HIS A 488 5.70 13.33 -22.96
C HIS A 488 5.27 13.61 -21.52
N LEU A 489 4.99 14.88 -21.20
CA LEU A 489 4.45 15.31 -19.92
C LEU A 489 2.98 15.64 -20.10
N SER A 490 2.14 15.16 -19.18
CA SER A 490 0.70 15.45 -19.13
C SER A 490 0.26 15.66 -17.70
N GLY A 491 -0.44 16.77 -17.42
CA GLY A 491 -0.85 17.10 -16.06
C GLY A 491 -1.01 18.58 -15.75
N ALA A 492 -1.55 18.86 -14.58
CA ALA A 492 -1.76 20.23 -14.09
C ALA A 492 -0.46 20.86 -13.56
N LEU A 493 0.42 21.28 -14.46
CA LEU A 493 1.54 22.16 -14.11
C LEU A 493 0.99 23.54 -13.68
N SER A 494 0.79 23.75 -12.38
CA SER A 494 0.46 25.06 -11.78
C SER A 494 1.44 26.14 -12.26
N ALA A 495 0.97 27.38 -12.39
CA ALA A 495 1.79 28.53 -12.78
C ALA A 495 3.01 28.75 -11.84
N GLU A 496 2.98 28.22 -10.63
CA GLU A 496 4.09 28.24 -9.67
C GLU A 496 5.31 27.41 -10.12
N LEU A 497 5.14 26.47 -11.06
CA LEU A 497 6.26 25.75 -11.68
C LEU A 497 7.16 26.62 -12.57
N SER A 498 6.78 27.87 -12.88
CA SER A 498 7.74 28.84 -13.42
C SER A 498 8.73 29.38 -12.37
N ARG A 499 8.65 28.89 -11.13
CA ARG A 499 9.60 29.14 -10.02
C ARG A 499 10.05 27.86 -9.30
N SER A 500 9.51 26.69 -9.66
CA SER A 500 9.91 25.41 -9.06
C SER A 500 11.07 24.81 -9.86
N PRO A 501 12.13 24.32 -9.19
CA PRO A 501 13.33 23.79 -9.86
C PRO A 501 13.10 22.49 -10.64
N ALA A 502 11.86 21.98 -10.73
CA ALA A 502 11.54 20.75 -11.42
C ALA A 502 12.01 20.77 -12.89
N LEU A 503 11.66 21.79 -13.68
CA LEU A 503 11.98 21.82 -15.11
C LEU A 503 13.28 22.55 -15.47
N ASP A 504 14.05 23.05 -14.50
CA ASP A 504 15.27 23.84 -14.77
C ASP A 504 16.44 23.00 -15.32
N SER A 505 16.39 21.67 -15.20
CA SER A 505 17.48 20.73 -15.52
C SER A 505 17.29 19.92 -16.82
N LEU A 506 16.46 20.38 -17.78
CA LEU A 506 16.34 19.72 -19.09
C LEU A 506 17.67 19.65 -19.88
N ARG A 507 18.66 20.47 -19.53
CA ARG A 507 20.01 20.53 -20.12
C ARG A 507 20.74 19.18 -20.22
N ASP A 508 20.48 18.27 -19.29
CA ASP A 508 21.17 16.97 -19.24
C ASP A 508 20.61 15.94 -20.23
N LEU A 509 19.42 16.19 -20.80
CA LEU A 509 18.73 15.32 -21.78
C LEU A 509 19.29 15.49 -23.20
N LYS A 510 20.58 15.17 -23.38
CA LYS A 510 21.38 15.42 -24.59
C LYS A 510 20.99 14.63 -25.85
N ASN A 511 19.88 13.89 -25.85
CA ASN A 511 19.37 13.16 -27.01
C ASN A 511 17.89 13.48 -27.31
N LEU A 512 17.28 14.44 -26.59
CA LEU A 512 15.86 14.72 -26.68
C LEU A 512 15.49 15.33 -28.04
N ARG A 513 14.70 14.59 -28.83
CA ARG A 513 14.20 14.99 -30.16
C ARG A 513 12.75 15.43 -30.13
N VAL A 514 11.93 14.78 -29.29
CA VAL A 514 10.48 15.03 -29.20
C VAL A 514 10.12 15.44 -27.78
N LEU A 515 9.49 16.61 -27.63
CA LEU A 515 8.92 17.06 -26.36
C LEU A 515 7.42 17.32 -26.55
N THR A 516 6.59 16.62 -25.79
CA THR A 516 5.13 16.86 -25.71
C THR A 516 4.76 17.36 -24.32
N LEU A 517 3.99 18.45 -24.27
CA LEU A 517 3.49 19.08 -23.05
C LEU A 517 1.96 19.18 -23.15
N ARG A 518 1.23 18.31 -22.46
CA ARG A 518 -0.24 18.37 -22.30
C ARG A 518 -0.58 18.94 -20.93
N CYS A 519 -0.38 20.24 -20.78
CA CYS A 519 -0.39 20.93 -19.49
C CYS A 519 -1.05 22.31 -19.62
N LYS A 520 -1.62 22.83 -18.53
CA LYS A 520 -2.31 24.14 -18.50
C LYS A 520 -1.34 25.32 -18.37
N LEU A 521 -0.52 25.55 -19.41
CA LEU A 521 0.58 26.49 -19.40
C LEU A 521 0.14 27.93 -19.75
N THR A 522 0.47 28.90 -18.89
CA THR A 522 0.35 30.33 -19.22
C THR A 522 1.55 30.86 -20.01
N LYS A 523 2.71 30.18 -19.91
CA LYS A 523 3.99 30.54 -20.54
C LYS A 523 4.74 29.28 -20.93
N ILE A 524 5.47 29.31 -22.05
CA ILE A 524 6.40 28.24 -22.42
C ILE A 524 7.62 28.30 -21.48
N PRO A 525 7.98 27.20 -20.78
CA PRO A 525 9.13 27.16 -19.88
C PRO A 525 10.44 27.63 -20.57
N PRO A 526 11.26 28.47 -19.91
CA PRO A 526 12.51 28.96 -20.49
C PRO A 526 13.55 27.83 -20.66
N SER A 527 13.51 26.79 -19.84
CA SER A 527 14.44 25.65 -19.88
C SER A 527 14.35 24.78 -21.15
N ILE A 528 13.29 24.92 -21.95
CA ILE A 528 13.22 24.30 -23.29
C ILE A 528 14.28 24.91 -24.23
N VAL A 529 14.81 26.10 -23.90
CA VAL A 529 15.95 26.70 -24.61
C VAL A 529 17.24 25.89 -24.40
N ASP A 530 17.43 25.23 -23.26
CA ASP A 530 18.64 24.42 -23.00
C ASP A 530 18.76 23.21 -23.94
N VAL A 531 17.63 22.68 -24.42
CA VAL A 531 17.56 21.57 -25.40
C VAL A 531 17.36 22.05 -26.86
N SER A 532 17.43 23.36 -27.11
CA SER A 532 17.11 23.97 -28.42
C SER A 532 17.95 23.51 -29.62
N SER A 533 19.14 22.98 -29.36
CA SER A 533 20.07 22.50 -30.39
C SER A 533 19.72 21.12 -30.94
N GLN A 534 18.86 20.36 -30.27
CA GLN A 534 18.58 18.94 -30.56
C GLN A 534 17.10 18.66 -30.80
N LEU A 535 16.22 19.46 -30.19
CA LEU A 535 14.77 19.30 -30.29
C LEU A 535 14.28 19.49 -31.73
N GLN A 536 13.68 18.44 -32.29
CA GLN A 536 13.13 18.41 -33.65
C GLN A 536 11.62 18.65 -33.65
N ARG A 537 10.90 18.08 -32.67
CA ARG A 537 9.43 18.22 -32.55
C ARG A 537 9.03 18.74 -31.18
N LEU A 538 8.25 19.81 -31.16
CA LEU A 538 7.64 20.36 -29.94
C LEU A 538 6.12 20.36 -30.11
N CYS A 539 5.43 19.62 -29.24
CA CYS A 539 3.98 19.57 -29.19
C CYS A 539 3.48 20.16 -27.87
N VAL A 540 2.68 21.21 -27.93
CA VAL A 540 2.02 21.81 -26.76
C VAL A 540 0.51 21.64 -26.93
N HIS A 541 -0.14 21.08 -25.93
CA HIS A 541 -1.59 20.98 -25.83
C HIS A 541 -2.04 21.64 -24.53
N ASN A 542 -2.79 22.75 -24.64
CA ASN A 542 -3.00 23.68 -23.53
C ASN A 542 -4.42 23.64 -22.94
N GLU A 543 -5.27 22.71 -23.40
CA GLU A 543 -6.66 22.51 -22.92
C GLU A 543 -7.51 23.80 -22.87
N GLY A 544 -7.32 24.70 -23.84
CA GLY A 544 -8.05 25.96 -23.95
C GLY A 544 -7.48 27.12 -23.11
N THR A 545 -6.41 26.90 -22.35
CA THR A 545 -5.76 27.99 -21.59
C THR A 545 -4.95 28.91 -22.51
N ARG A 546 -5.00 30.23 -22.27
CA ARG A 546 -4.37 31.24 -23.14
C ARG A 546 -2.87 31.34 -22.87
N LEU A 547 -2.06 31.00 -23.87
CA LEU A 547 -0.61 31.14 -23.82
C LEU A 547 -0.18 32.61 -24.03
N GLN A 548 0.40 33.23 -23.01
CA GLN A 548 0.77 34.66 -23.02
C GLN A 548 2.22 34.91 -23.44
N VAL A 549 3.15 34.00 -23.11
CA VAL A 549 4.59 34.18 -23.37
C VAL A 549 5.16 32.98 -24.09
N TYR A 550 5.60 33.21 -25.33
CA TYR A 550 6.16 32.21 -26.25
C TYR A 550 7.45 32.67 -26.94
N ASN A 551 8.11 33.71 -26.41
CA ASN A 551 9.37 34.24 -26.96
C ASN A 551 10.51 33.19 -27.00
N SER A 552 10.48 32.20 -26.12
CA SER A 552 11.42 31.06 -26.07
C SER A 552 11.49 30.30 -27.41
N LEU A 553 10.39 30.21 -28.16
CA LEU A 553 10.33 29.53 -29.45
C LEU A 553 11.33 30.09 -30.48
N LYS A 554 11.67 31.39 -30.42
CA LYS A 554 12.63 32.02 -31.35
C LYS A 554 14.02 31.38 -31.33
N LYS A 555 14.37 30.68 -30.24
CA LYS A 555 15.67 30.03 -30.06
C LYS A 555 15.70 28.58 -30.56
N LEU A 556 14.56 27.98 -30.90
CA LEU A 556 14.45 26.57 -31.30
C LEU A 556 14.77 26.36 -32.78
N VAL A 557 15.94 26.83 -33.25
CA VAL A 557 16.26 26.93 -34.68
C VAL A 557 16.24 25.58 -35.42
N ASN A 558 16.47 24.47 -34.70
CA ASN A 558 16.51 23.11 -35.27
C ASN A 558 15.14 22.40 -35.34
N LEU A 559 14.05 23.08 -34.98
CA LEU A 559 12.71 22.50 -34.97
C LEU A 559 12.19 22.22 -36.39
N SER A 560 11.80 20.98 -36.66
CA SER A 560 11.12 20.56 -37.90
C SER A 560 9.59 20.53 -37.77
N ALA A 561 9.06 20.26 -36.57
CA ALA A 561 7.61 20.17 -36.34
C ALA A 561 7.18 20.94 -35.08
N LEU A 562 6.22 21.85 -35.23
CA LEU A 562 5.62 22.62 -34.14
C LEU A 562 4.11 22.39 -34.08
N GLU A 563 3.62 21.85 -32.96
CA GLU A 563 2.19 21.79 -32.67
C GLU A 563 1.87 22.69 -31.47
N LEU A 564 0.97 23.67 -31.63
CA LEU A 564 0.46 24.53 -30.56
C LEU A 564 -1.07 24.44 -30.55
N THR A 565 -1.61 23.51 -29.78
CA THR A 565 -3.00 23.07 -29.87
C THR A 565 -3.78 23.46 -28.60
N GLY A 566 -5.00 23.99 -28.74
CA GLY A 566 -5.76 24.46 -27.58
C GLY A 566 -5.13 25.67 -26.87
N CYS A 567 -4.18 26.39 -27.49
CA CYS A 567 -3.37 27.43 -26.83
C CYS A 567 -4.05 28.80 -26.70
N GLY A 568 -5.29 28.94 -27.17
CA GLY A 568 -6.05 30.20 -27.13
C GLY A 568 -5.39 31.34 -27.94
N LEU A 569 -4.64 31.00 -28.99
CA LEU A 569 -3.94 31.97 -29.83
C LEU A 569 -4.94 32.73 -30.72
N GLU A 570 -4.88 34.07 -30.69
CA GLU A 570 -5.70 34.96 -31.54
C GLU A 570 -5.04 35.27 -32.89
N ARG A 571 -3.70 35.13 -32.96
CA ARG A 571 -2.84 35.39 -34.13
C ARG A 571 -1.66 34.42 -34.14
N ILE A 572 -1.05 34.22 -35.32
CA ILE A 572 0.13 33.36 -35.46
C ILE A 572 1.33 34.00 -34.73
N PRO A 573 1.99 33.31 -33.78
CA PRO A 573 3.11 33.88 -33.02
C PRO A 573 4.30 34.29 -33.90
N SER A 574 4.76 35.54 -33.76
CA SER A 574 5.94 36.03 -34.51
C SER A 574 7.26 35.33 -34.20
N ALA A 575 7.27 34.47 -33.18
CA ALA A 575 8.38 33.57 -32.89
C ALA A 575 8.53 32.42 -33.90
N VAL A 576 7.44 31.98 -34.53
CA VAL A 576 7.45 30.89 -35.52
C VAL A 576 8.22 31.29 -36.78
N PHE A 577 8.20 32.58 -37.16
CA PHE A 577 8.87 33.08 -38.37
C PHE A 577 10.40 33.01 -38.31
N SER A 578 10.98 32.78 -37.13
CA SER A 578 12.42 32.54 -36.94
C SER A 578 12.83 31.08 -37.21
N LEU A 579 11.86 30.16 -37.36
CA LEU A 579 12.11 28.73 -37.53
C LEU A 579 12.33 28.37 -39.01
N SER A 580 13.57 28.49 -39.47
CA SER A 580 13.93 28.31 -40.89
C SER A 580 13.86 26.85 -41.37
N LEU A 581 13.99 25.89 -40.46
CA LEU A 581 13.93 24.45 -40.75
C LEU A 581 12.54 23.82 -40.61
N LEU A 582 11.53 24.61 -40.20
CA LEU A 582 10.18 24.13 -39.96
C LEU A 582 9.55 23.51 -41.23
N GLN A 583 9.05 22.30 -41.08
CA GLN A 583 8.35 21.49 -42.09
C GLN A 583 6.86 21.38 -41.77
N GLU A 584 6.52 21.15 -40.50
CA GLU A 584 5.15 20.99 -40.02
C GLU A 584 4.79 22.10 -39.03
N LEU A 585 3.68 22.80 -39.28
CA LEU A 585 3.08 23.76 -38.35
C LEU A 585 1.61 23.39 -38.13
N ASP A 586 1.27 23.04 -36.89
CA ASP A 586 -0.10 22.74 -36.47
C ASP A 586 -0.55 23.72 -35.40
N LEU A 587 -1.59 24.49 -35.69
CA LEU A 587 -2.24 25.44 -34.77
C LEU A 587 -3.73 25.11 -34.60
N ARG A 588 -4.09 23.81 -34.62
CA ARG A 588 -5.49 23.37 -34.43
C ARG A 588 -6.07 23.80 -33.07
N GLU A 589 -7.39 24.02 -33.03
CA GLU A 589 -8.13 24.35 -31.79
C GLU A 589 -7.64 25.65 -31.12
N ASN A 590 -7.40 26.69 -31.92
CA ASN A 590 -7.08 28.03 -31.42
C ASN A 590 -8.25 29.00 -31.70
N ARG A 591 -8.00 30.31 -31.58
CA ARG A 591 -8.98 31.38 -31.82
C ARG A 591 -8.47 32.34 -32.91
N LEU A 592 -7.75 31.80 -33.89
CA LEU A 592 -7.15 32.57 -34.98
C LEU A 592 -8.26 33.16 -35.84
N SER A 593 -8.40 34.49 -35.87
CA SER A 593 -9.42 35.18 -36.66
C SER A 593 -8.89 35.67 -38.02
N THR A 594 -7.60 35.99 -38.07
CA THR A 594 -6.86 36.47 -39.25
C THR A 594 -5.57 35.69 -39.43
N VAL A 595 -5.13 35.53 -40.69
CA VAL A 595 -3.88 34.86 -41.06
C VAL A 595 -3.03 35.71 -42.01
N GLU A 596 -3.06 37.02 -41.85
CA GLU A 596 -2.24 37.96 -42.65
C GLU A 596 -0.74 37.73 -42.44
N GLU A 597 -0.35 37.26 -41.25
CA GLU A 597 1.02 36.96 -40.88
C GLU A 597 1.63 35.77 -41.66
N ILE A 598 0.85 35.06 -42.48
CA ILE A 598 1.36 34.10 -43.47
C ILE A 598 2.40 34.74 -44.39
N LEU A 599 2.35 36.06 -44.64
CA LEU A 599 3.40 36.77 -45.37
C LEU A 599 4.79 36.56 -44.74
N SER A 600 4.88 36.49 -43.41
CA SER A 600 6.12 36.24 -42.67
C SER A 600 6.55 34.77 -42.67
N LEU A 601 5.63 33.82 -42.92
CA LEU A 601 5.98 32.40 -43.10
C LEU A 601 6.79 32.13 -44.38
N GLN A 602 6.98 33.11 -45.27
CA GLN A 602 7.91 33.01 -46.41
C GLN A 602 9.37 32.68 -45.99
N HIS A 603 9.73 32.95 -44.74
CA HIS A 603 11.04 32.61 -44.18
C HIS A 603 11.16 31.09 -43.87
N CYS A 604 10.05 30.41 -43.59
CA CYS A 604 9.96 28.96 -43.37
C CYS A 604 9.93 28.20 -44.71
N ARG A 605 11.00 28.29 -45.50
CA ARG A 605 11.08 27.76 -46.88
C ARG A 605 10.87 26.25 -47.02
N ARG A 606 10.92 25.50 -45.91
CA ARG A 606 10.73 24.04 -45.85
C ARG A 606 9.33 23.62 -45.42
N LEU A 607 8.41 24.55 -45.15
CA LEU A 607 7.07 24.25 -44.68
C LEU A 607 6.27 23.47 -45.73
N THR A 608 6.01 22.19 -45.43
CA THR A 608 5.24 21.25 -46.26
C THR A 608 3.83 21.04 -45.72
N VAL A 609 3.63 21.16 -44.40
CA VAL A 609 2.34 20.90 -43.73
C VAL A 609 1.93 22.12 -42.91
N LEU A 610 0.73 22.65 -43.18
CA LEU A 610 0.10 23.71 -42.40
C LEU A 610 -1.31 23.27 -41.99
N ARG A 611 -1.54 23.07 -40.69
CA ARG A 611 -2.86 22.73 -40.12
C ARG A 611 -3.37 23.87 -39.25
N LEU A 612 -4.56 24.36 -39.60
CA LEU A 612 -5.24 25.52 -39.00
C LEU A 612 -6.70 25.18 -38.65
N ARG A 613 -7.02 23.89 -38.51
CA ARG A 613 -8.35 23.37 -38.21
C ARG A 613 -8.94 23.91 -36.90
N HIS A 614 -10.26 24.04 -36.82
CA HIS A 614 -10.97 24.51 -35.60
C HIS A 614 -10.43 25.86 -35.14
N ASN A 615 -10.65 26.89 -35.96
CA ASN A 615 -10.29 28.28 -35.70
C ASN A 615 -11.43 29.23 -36.17
N ASP A 616 -11.24 30.54 -36.05
CA ASP A 616 -12.22 31.57 -36.39
C ASP A 616 -11.89 32.29 -37.72
N ILE A 617 -11.11 31.67 -38.61
CA ILE A 617 -10.54 32.34 -39.80
C ILE A 617 -11.67 32.69 -40.78
N SER A 618 -11.81 33.98 -41.09
CA SER A 618 -12.85 34.49 -42.00
C SER A 618 -12.39 34.66 -43.46
N CYS A 619 -11.10 34.88 -43.68
CA CYS A 619 -10.49 35.02 -44.99
C CYS A 619 -9.04 34.50 -44.99
N VAL A 620 -8.61 33.95 -46.12
CA VAL A 620 -7.21 33.52 -46.34
C VAL A 620 -6.50 34.60 -47.15
N ALA A 621 -5.33 35.04 -46.70
CA ALA A 621 -4.57 36.10 -47.37
C ALA A 621 -3.94 35.62 -48.70
N GLU A 622 -3.92 36.49 -49.73
CA GLU A 622 -3.29 36.19 -51.03
C GLU A 622 -1.82 35.75 -50.95
N HIS A 623 -1.14 36.14 -49.88
CA HIS A 623 0.26 35.85 -49.61
C HIS A 623 0.55 34.36 -49.34
N ILE A 624 -0.47 33.51 -49.15
CA ILE A 624 -0.29 32.05 -48.99
C ILE A 624 0.46 31.41 -50.18
N SER A 625 0.34 31.99 -51.38
CA SER A 625 1.10 31.63 -52.59
C SER A 625 2.63 31.70 -52.47
N LYS A 626 3.16 32.33 -51.42
CA LYS A 626 4.60 32.34 -51.11
C LYS A 626 5.08 30.97 -50.57
N LEU A 627 4.18 30.15 -50.02
CA LEU A 627 4.48 28.82 -49.46
C LEU A 627 4.59 27.75 -50.57
N ARG A 628 5.57 27.93 -51.47
CA ARG A 628 5.79 27.05 -52.65
C ARG A 628 6.16 25.60 -52.33
N ALA A 629 6.51 25.31 -51.07
CA ALA A 629 6.85 23.97 -50.59
C ALA A 629 5.63 23.21 -50.00
N LEU A 630 4.48 23.89 -49.85
CA LEU A 630 3.32 23.34 -49.17
C LEU A 630 2.71 22.14 -49.95
N GLU A 631 2.58 21.01 -49.26
CA GLU A 631 1.97 19.78 -49.77
C GLU A 631 0.61 19.50 -49.10
N THR A 632 0.44 19.89 -47.83
CA THR A 632 -0.79 19.70 -47.06
C THR A 632 -1.25 21.01 -46.43
N LEU A 633 -2.52 21.36 -46.67
CA LEU A 633 -3.19 22.51 -46.07
C LEU A 633 -4.55 22.07 -45.51
N ASP A 634 -4.71 22.16 -44.18
CA ASP A 634 -5.97 21.91 -43.48
C ASP A 634 -6.47 23.23 -42.88
N LEU A 635 -7.62 23.68 -43.38
CA LEU A 635 -8.37 24.87 -42.97
C LEU A 635 -9.81 24.48 -42.57
N SER A 636 -10.05 23.21 -42.25
CA SER A 636 -11.38 22.72 -41.88
C SER A 636 -11.91 23.36 -40.60
N TRP A 637 -13.23 23.40 -40.42
CA TRP A 637 -13.88 24.00 -39.24
C TRP A 637 -13.42 25.44 -38.98
N ASN A 638 -13.65 26.30 -39.97
CA ASN A 638 -13.38 27.74 -39.93
C ASN A 638 -14.61 28.52 -40.45
N LYS A 639 -14.45 29.83 -40.72
CA LYS A 639 -15.52 30.73 -41.16
C LYS A 639 -15.22 31.35 -42.54
N ILE A 640 -14.46 30.64 -43.37
CA ILE A 640 -13.94 31.14 -44.64
C ILE A 640 -15.09 31.26 -45.65
N ARG A 641 -15.28 32.46 -46.22
CA ARG A 641 -16.33 32.75 -47.21
C ARG A 641 -15.88 32.63 -48.66
N SER A 642 -14.60 32.87 -48.92
CA SER A 642 -13.99 32.79 -50.25
C SER A 642 -12.50 32.46 -50.15
N LEU A 643 -11.99 31.79 -51.18
CA LEU A 643 -10.56 31.49 -51.31
C LEU A 643 -9.92 32.52 -52.25
N PRO A 644 -8.70 33.02 -51.94
CA PRO A 644 -7.96 33.84 -52.89
C PRO A 644 -7.51 32.97 -54.08
N PRO A 645 -7.70 33.41 -55.34
CA PRO A 645 -7.17 32.71 -56.53
C PRO A 645 -5.71 32.30 -56.42
N ARG A 646 -4.90 33.12 -55.72
CA ARG A 646 -3.47 32.87 -55.52
C ARG A 646 -3.15 31.60 -54.74
N LEU A 647 -4.06 31.04 -53.95
CA LEU A 647 -3.85 29.77 -53.24
C LEU A 647 -3.49 28.65 -54.21
N CYS A 648 -4.05 28.68 -55.42
CA CYS A 648 -3.83 27.68 -56.45
C CYS A 648 -2.42 27.71 -57.08
N TYR A 649 -1.60 28.73 -56.77
CA TYR A 649 -0.18 28.75 -57.16
C TYR A 649 0.72 27.87 -56.26
N CYS A 650 0.19 27.27 -55.20
CA CYS A 650 0.88 26.25 -54.41
C CYS A 650 0.89 24.90 -55.16
N THR A 651 1.59 24.82 -56.30
CA THR A 651 1.51 23.69 -57.26
C THR A 651 1.97 22.32 -56.73
N LYS A 652 2.58 22.27 -55.54
CA LYS A 652 2.95 21.03 -54.83
C LYS A 652 1.85 20.48 -53.93
N LEU A 653 0.77 21.22 -53.73
CA LEU A 653 -0.31 20.88 -52.80
C LEU A 653 -1.01 19.60 -53.25
N ARG A 654 -1.05 18.61 -52.37
CA ARG A 654 -1.62 17.27 -52.56
C ARG A 654 -2.88 17.07 -51.73
N HIS A 655 -2.95 17.66 -50.54
CA HIS A 655 -4.08 17.53 -49.63
C HIS A 655 -4.61 18.91 -49.23
N LEU A 656 -5.86 19.20 -49.60
CA LEU A 656 -6.58 20.42 -49.25
C LEU A 656 -7.88 20.07 -48.52
N ASP A 657 -7.96 20.38 -47.22
CA ASP A 657 -9.21 20.30 -46.46
C ASP A 657 -9.74 21.70 -46.14
N LEU A 658 -10.97 21.94 -46.58
CA LEU A 658 -11.76 23.16 -46.45
C LEU A 658 -13.16 22.84 -45.90
N SER A 659 -13.37 21.65 -45.35
CA SER A 659 -14.67 21.22 -44.83
C SER A 659 -15.15 22.08 -43.66
N HIS A 660 -16.47 22.15 -43.44
CA HIS A 660 -17.09 22.97 -42.39
C HIS A 660 -16.63 24.44 -42.45
N ASN A 661 -16.91 25.10 -43.58
CA ASN A 661 -16.65 26.52 -43.82
C ASN A 661 -17.92 27.20 -44.40
N GLN A 662 -17.79 28.40 -44.95
CA GLN A 662 -18.89 29.19 -45.52
C GLN A 662 -18.65 29.53 -47.00
N LEU A 663 -17.94 28.67 -47.73
CA LEU A 663 -17.57 28.89 -49.13
C LEU A 663 -18.81 28.86 -50.03
N ALA A 664 -19.01 29.93 -50.81
CA ALA A 664 -20.07 30.02 -51.83
C ALA A 664 -19.63 29.52 -53.21
N SER A 665 -18.34 29.64 -53.54
CA SER A 665 -17.74 29.16 -54.78
C SER A 665 -16.25 28.82 -54.60
N LEU A 666 -15.70 28.07 -55.56
CA LEU A 666 -14.27 27.81 -55.68
C LEU A 666 -13.68 28.62 -56.86
N PRO A 667 -12.44 29.11 -56.77
CA PRO A 667 -11.77 29.82 -57.87
C PRO A 667 -11.50 28.89 -59.05
N SER A 668 -11.63 29.39 -60.28
CA SER A 668 -11.32 28.64 -61.52
C SER A 668 -9.84 28.26 -61.60
N GLU A 669 -8.95 29.00 -60.93
CA GLU A 669 -7.53 28.66 -60.84
C GLU A 669 -7.26 27.32 -60.11
N ILE A 670 -8.25 26.69 -59.46
CA ILE A 670 -8.07 25.41 -58.76
C ILE A 670 -7.49 24.31 -59.67
N GLY A 671 -7.79 24.35 -60.98
CA GLY A 671 -7.22 23.43 -61.99
C GLY A 671 -5.70 23.52 -62.17
N VAL A 672 -5.05 24.57 -61.64
CA VAL A 672 -3.58 24.71 -61.60
C VAL A 672 -2.94 23.73 -60.60
N LEU A 673 -3.70 23.21 -59.62
CA LEU A 673 -3.23 22.24 -58.64
C LEU A 673 -3.14 20.82 -59.22
N GLN A 674 -2.24 20.63 -60.18
CA GLN A 674 -2.01 19.35 -60.88
C GLN A 674 -1.47 18.23 -59.98
N CYS A 675 -0.98 18.54 -58.77
CA CYS A 675 -0.55 17.57 -57.76
C CYS A 675 -1.64 17.18 -56.75
N LEU A 676 -2.83 17.76 -56.81
CA LEU A 676 -3.89 17.55 -55.84
C LEU A 676 -4.40 16.10 -55.88
N GLN A 677 -4.44 15.45 -54.72
CA GLN A 677 -4.87 14.06 -54.50
C GLN A 677 -6.11 13.98 -53.62
N PHE A 678 -6.23 14.86 -52.62
CA PHE A 678 -7.38 14.97 -51.73
C PHE A 678 -7.91 16.40 -51.73
N LEU A 679 -9.20 16.55 -52.03
CA LEU A 679 -9.94 17.79 -51.86
C LEU A 679 -11.21 17.52 -51.06
N SER A 680 -11.33 18.18 -49.91
CA SER A 680 -12.55 18.19 -49.12
C SER A 680 -13.09 19.61 -49.00
N VAL A 681 -14.32 19.82 -49.45
CA VAL A 681 -15.11 21.06 -49.30
C VAL A 681 -16.51 20.73 -48.76
N ALA A 682 -16.65 19.60 -48.06
CA ALA A 682 -17.91 19.17 -47.46
C ALA A 682 -18.40 20.16 -46.38
N PHE A 683 -19.71 20.26 -46.15
CA PHE A 683 -20.32 21.23 -45.22
C PHE A 683 -19.92 22.67 -45.56
N ASN A 684 -20.27 23.13 -46.76
CA ASN A 684 -20.12 24.49 -47.25
C ASN A 684 -21.43 24.94 -47.93
N SER A 685 -21.41 26.09 -48.62
CA SER A 685 -22.57 26.66 -49.32
C SER A 685 -22.34 26.72 -50.84
N LEU A 686 -21.60 25.75 -51.42
CA LEU A 686 -21.28 25.74 -52.84
C LEU A 686 -22.54 25.49 -53.69
N GLU A 687 -22.85 26.38 -54.63
CA GLU A 687 -23.94 26.21 -55.61
C GLU A 687 -23.49 25.48 -56.88
N SER A 688 -22.21 25.62 -57.25
CA SER A 688 -21.61 25.01 -58.44
C SER A 688 -20.12 24.79 -58.26
N LEU A 689 -19.52 24.00 -59.17
CA LEU A 689 -18.08 23.73 -59.22
C LEU A 689 -17.48 24.32 -60.51
N PRO A 690 -16.30 24.96 -60.46
CA PRO A 690 -15.61 25.44 -61.66
C PRO A 690 -15.21 24.26 -62.54
N GLU A 691 -15.37 24.39 -63.86
CA GLU A 691 -15.06 23.30 -64.79
C GLU A 691 -13.56 22.94 -64.82
N GLU A 692 -12.71 23.89 -64.40
CA GLU A 692 -11.26 23.73 -64.28
C GLU A 692 -10.86 22.71 -63.21
N LEU A 693 -11.70 22.48 -62.17
CA LEU A 693 -11.46 21.48 -61.13
C LEU A 693 -11.23 20.08 -61.71
N PHE A 694 -11.94 19.75 -62.78
CA PHE A 694 -11.84 18.47 -63.47
C PHE A 694 -10.54 18.31 -64.28
N SER A 695 -9.67 19.33 -64.29
CA SER A 695 -8.31 19.25 -64.85
C SER A 695 -7.30 18.64 -63.87
N CYS A 696 -7.64 18.45 -62.59
CA CYS A 696 -6.76 17.88 -61.56
C CYS A 696 -6.62 16.35 -61.70
N LYS A 697 -5.88 15.88 -62.71
CA LYS A 697 -5.77 14.45 -63.09
C LYS A 697 -5.29 13.48 -62.01
N ARG A 698 -4.70 13.99 -60.92
CA ARG A 698 -4.20 13.20 -59.78
C ARG A 698 -5.18 13.08 -58.61
N LEU A 699 -6.37 13.68 -58.72
CA LEU A 699 -7.36 13.68 -57.64
C LEU A 699 -7.90 12.27 -57.39
N GLN A 700 -7.77 11.79 -56.16
CA GLN A 700 -8.19 10.46 -55.69
C GLN A 700 -9.43 10.54 -54.80
N VAL A 701 -9.56 11.60 -54.01
CA VAL A 701 -10.71 11.83 -53.13
C VAL A 701 -11.27 13.22 -53.36
N LEU A 702 -12.57 13.29 -53.68
CA LEU A 702 -13.33 14.52 -53.84
C LEU A 702 -14.56 14.47 -52.92
N ALA A 703 -14.49 15.17 -51.78
CA ALA A 703 -15.58 15.25 -50.82
C ALA A 703 -16.33 16.59 -50.93
N LEU A 704 -17.57 16.53 -51.42
CA LEU A 704 -18.46 17.66 -51.71
C LEU A 704 -19.76 17.62 -50.89
N GLY A 705 -19.89 16.68 -49.95
CA GLY A 705 -21.15 16.44 -49.23
C GLY A 705 -21.65 17.64 -48.43
N ASN A 706 -22.96 17.75 -48.21
CA ASN A 706 -23.62 18.87 -47.52
C ASN A 706 -23.23 20.24 -48.12
N ASN A 707 -23.65 20.45 -49.38
CA ASN A 707 -23.52 21.70 -50.13
C ASN A 707 -24.86 21.98 -50.85
N SER A 708 -24.92 22.97 -51.75
CA SER A 708 -26.12 23.31 -52.54
C SER A 708 -25.96 23.04 -54.04
N ILE A 709 -25.09 22.10 -54.41
CA ILE A 709 -24.77 21.80 -55.81
C ILE A 709 -25.99 21.21 -56.52
N SER A 710 -26.40 21.82 -57.63
CA SER A 710 -27.56 21.42 -58.44
C SER A 710 -27.24 20.39 -59.53
N SER A 711 -26.04 20.46 -60.11
CA SER A 711 -25.56 19.53 -61.14
C SER A 711 -24.06 19.31 -61.08
N LEU A 712 -23.62 18.11 -61.48
CA LEU A 712 -22.21 17.76 -61.64
C LEU A 712 -21.85 17.82 -63.12
N SER A 713 -20.78 18.53 -63.48
CA SER A 713 -20.34 18.62 -64.89
C SER A 713 -19.90 17.26 -65.43
N PRO A 714 -20.23 16.90 -66.69
CA PRO A 714 -19.77 15.66 -67.33
C PRO A 714 -18.24 15.56 -67.41
N ARG A 715 -17.51 16.68 -67.27
CA ARG A 715 -16.04 16.66 -67.20
C ARG A 715 -15.47 15.87 -66.03
N VAL A 716 -16.28 15.44 -65.04
CA VAL A 716 -15.85 14.53 -63.96
C VAL A 716 -15.13 13.29 -64.48
N GLY A 717 -15.51 12.74 -65.64
CA GLY A 717 -14.85 11.61 -66.28
C GLY A 717 -13.35 11.81 -66.57
N ASN A 718 -12.87 13.06 -66.66
CA ASN A 718 -11.43 13.37 -66.82
C ASN A 718 -10.58 12.99 -65.59
N LEU A 719 -11.20 12.78 -64.42
CA LEU A 719 -10.54 12.42 -63.17
C LEU A 719 -10.24 10.91 -63.11
N ALA A 720 -9.36 10.43 -64.00
CA ALA A 720 -9.06 9.00 -64.14
C ALA A 720 -8.51 8.31 -62.87
N GLN A 721 -7.91 9.07 -61.94
CA GLN A 721 -7.40 8.57 -60.65
C GLN A 721 -8.41 8.67 -59.49
N LEU A 722 -9.64 9.13 -59.72
CA LEU A 722 -10.63 9.32 -58.67
C LEU A 722 -11.09 7.96 -58.10
N VAL A 723 -10.90 7.76 -56.80
CA VAL A 723 -11.26 6.54 -56.07
C VAL A 723 -12.53 6.73 -55.26
N ARG A 724 -12.74 7.92 -54.67
CA ARG A 724 -13.87 8.25 -53.78
C ARG A 724 -14.48 9.61 -54.13
N LEU A 725 -15.80 9.63 -54.26
CA LEU A 725 -16.59 10.81 -54.59
C LEU A 725 -17.78 10.93 -53.62
N GLU A 726 -17.81 11.99 -52.81
CA GLU A 726 -18.90 12.23 -51.86
C GLU A 726 -19.75 13.41 -52.31
N LEU A 727 -21.04 13.17 -52.51
CA LEU A 727 -22.02 14.12 -53.02
C LEU A 727 -23.29 14.18 -52.16
N LYS A 728 -23.44 13.29 -51.16
CA LYS A 728 -24.58 13.25 -50.24
C LYS A 728 -24.87 14.61 -49.60
N GLY A 729 -26.14 14.98 -49.43
CA GLY A 729 -26.56 16.29 -48.92
C GLY A 729 -26.41 17.43 -49.91
N ASN A 730 -26.51 17.17 -51.22
CA ASN A 730 -26.60 18.18 -52.29
C ASN A 730 -27.99 18.19 -52.93
N ARG A 731 -28.22 19.09 -53.90
CA ARG A 731 -29.49 19.26 -54.62
C ARG A 731 -29.43 18.69 -56.03
N LEU A 732 -28.74 17.56 -56.19
CA LEU A 732 -28.53 16.90 -57.48
C LEU A 732 -29.82 16.22 -57.95
N GLU A 733 -30.26 16.50 -59.17
CA GLU A 733 -31.40 15.79 -59.79
C GLU A 733 -30.95 14.51 -60.50
N SER A 734 -29.72 14.47 -60.99
CA SER A 734 -29.13 13.33 -61.72
C SER A 734 -27.61 13.32 -61.63
N LEU A 735 -27.01 12.20 -62.05
CA LEU A 735 -25.55 12.01 -62.12
C LEU A 735 -25.12 11.84 -63.60
N PRO A 736 -24.00 12.46 -64.04
CA PRO A 736 -23.51 12.32 -65.41
C PRO A 736 -23.06 10.88 -65.71
N ALA A 737 -23.32 10.42 -66.93
CA ALA A 737 -22.95 9.07 -67.38
C ALA A 737 -21.43 8.88 -67.49
N GLU A 738 -20.71 9.99 -67.69
CA GLU A 738 -19.26 10.13 -67.76
C GLU A 738 -18.54 9.76 -66.44
N LEU A 739 -19.27 9.54 -65.34
CA LEU A 739 -18.73 8.87 -64.14
C LEU A 739 -18.20 7.46 -64.46
N ALA A 740 -18.68 6.81 -65.52
CA ALA A 740 -18.13 5.54 -66.01
C ALA A 740 -16.68 5.65 -66.51
N ASP A 741 -16.24 6.83 -66.93
CA ASP A 741 -14.91 7.05 -67.52
C ASP A 741 -13.84 7.26 -66.43
N CYS A 742 -14.25 7.47 -65.17
CA CYS A 742 -13.38 7.42 -64.01
C CYS A 742 -12.93 5.98 -63.73
N LEU A 743 -11.91 5.51 -64.43
CA LEU A 743 -11.39 4.12 -64.38
C LEU A 743 -11.09 3.58 -62.96
N SER A 744 -10.81 4.46 -61.99
CA SER A 744 -10.50 4.08 -60.60
C SER A 744 -11.71 4.15 -59.64
N LEU A 745 -12.86 4.67 -60.10
CA LEU A 745 -14.02 4.97 -59.26
C LEU A 745 -14.98 3.79 -59.22
N ARG A 746 -15.15 3.19 -58.05
CA ARG A 746 -16.16 2.15 -57.84
C ARG A 746 -17.51 2.76 -57.48
N LEU A 747 -18.59 2.12 -57.93
CA LEU A 747 -19.95 2.51 -57.56
C LEU A 747 -20.17 2.55 -56.03
N ALA A 748 -19.52 1.66 -55.27
CA ALA A 748 -19.56 1.65 -53.81
C ALA A 748 -18.79 2.80 -53.13
N ALA A 749 -17.94 3.52 -53.86
CA ALA A 749 -17.19 4.68 -53.37
C ALA A 749 -17.79 6.03 -53.85
N VAL A 750 -18.94 5.97 -54.53
CA VAL A 750 -19.79 7.13 -54.84
C VAL A 750 -20.85 7.26 -53.75
N ILE A 751 -20.66 8.21 -52.83
CA ILE A 751 -21.55 8.43 -51.68
C ILE A 751 -22.54 9.54 -52.04
N VAL A 752 -23.74 9.15 -52.49
CA VAL A 752 -24.86 10.04 -52.89
C VAL A 752 -26.09 9.80 -52.01
N GLU A 753 -27.20 10.49 -52.27
CA GLU A 753 -28.50 10.15 -51.66
C GLU A 753 -29.10 8.88 -52.26
N ASP A 754 -30.00 8.26 -51.49
CA ASP A 754 -30.69 7.04 -51.88
C ASP A 754 -31.55 7.27 -53.15
N GLY A 755 -31.41 6.40 -54.15
CA GLY A 755 -32.10 6.49 -55.45
C GLY A 755 -31.39 7.31 -56.53
N LEU A 756 -30.42 8.18 -56.19
CA LEU A 756 -29.65 8.94 -57.19
C LEU A 756 -28.70 8.04 -58.00
N THR A 757 -28.16 7.00 -57.38
CA THR A 757 -27.44 5.92 -58.09
C THR A 757 -28.37 5.16 -59.04
N ASP A 758 -29.66 5.03 -58.74
CA ASP A 758 -30.58 4.23 -59.54
C ASP A 758 -30.95 4.89 -60.87
N LEU A 759 -30.84 6.22 -60.96
CA LEU A 759 -31.02 6.98 -62.20
C LEU A 759 -29.89 6.79 -63.23
N LEU A 760 -28.75 6.20 -62.84
CA LEU A 760 -27.67 5.89 -63.80
C LEU A 760 -28.06 4.75 -64.76
N PRO A 761 -27.67 4.82 -66.05
CA PRO A 761 -27.89 3.73 -67.01
C PRO A 761 -27.27 2.40 -66.55
N PRO A 762 -27.89 1.23 -66.86
CA PRO A 762 -27.35 -0.08 -66.46
C PRO A 762 -25.92 -0.30 -66.98
N ASP A 763 -25.65 0.07 -68.24
CA ASP A 763 -24.32 -0.03 -68.87
C ASP A 763 -23.23 0.81 -68.18
N VAL A 764 -23.62 1.85 -67.44
CA VAL A 764 -22.72 2.68 -66.61
C VAL A 764 -22.49 1.99 -65.27
N LYS A 765 -23.57 1.54 -64.61
CA LYS A 765 -23.50 0.82 -63.33
C LYS A 765 -22.60 -0.41 -63.40
N ASP A 766 -22.69 -1.19 -64.47
CA ASP A 766 -21.92 -2.42 -64.61
C ASP A 766 -20.44 -2.16 -64.93
N ARG A 767 -20.12 -1.13 -65.73
CA ARG A 767 -18.74 -0.64 -65.90
C ARG A 767 -18.11 -0.22 -64.56
N MET A 768 -18.85 0.52 -63.72
CA MET A 768 -18.38 0.97 -62.39
C MET A 768 -18.33 -0.13 -61.32
N LYS A 769 -18.92 -1.32 -61.56
CA LYS A 769 -18.77 -2.52 -60.72
C LYS A 769 -17.54 -3.35 -61.10
N LEU A 770 -17.16 -3.36 -62.38
CA LEU A 770 -16.05 -4.16 -62.93
C LEU A 770 -14.66 -3.55 -62.68
N ALA A 771 -14.57 -2.31 -62.20
CA ALA A 771 -13.32 -1.60 -61.92
C ALA A 771 -12.53 -2.18 -60.71
N CYS A 772 -11.68 -3.18 -60.99
CA CYS A 772 -10.63 -3.66 -60.09
C CYS A 772 -9.28 -3.01 -60.45
N PRO A 773 -8.52 -2.53 -59.44
CA PRO A 773 -7.69 -3.48 -58.68
C PRO A 773 -7.58 -3.20 -57.16
N THR A 774 -6.78 -4.04 -56.50
CA THR A 774 -6.36 -3.98 -55.10
C THR A 774 -5.67 -2.67 -54.72
N PHE A 775 -6.16 -1.96 -53.68
CA PHE A 775 -5.43 -1.08 -52.73
C PHE A 775 -6.46 -0.33 -51.86
N LEU A 776 -7.05 -1.01 -50.88
CA LEU A 776 -7.94 -0.44 -49.86
C LEU A 776 -7.67 -1.16 -48.53
N SER A 777 -6.60 -0.76 -47.85
CA SER A 777 -6.26 -1.17 -46.48
C SER A 777 -5.70 -0.03 -45.64
N ASP A 778 -5.00 0.94 -46.25
CA ASP A 778 -4.28 2.00 -45.54
C ASP A 778 -4.45 3.36 -46.22
N LEU A 779 -5.42 4.17 -45.76
CA LEU A 779 -5.54 5.63 -45.98
C LEU A 779 -6.56 6.27 -45.01
#